data_AF-A0A7V5D0C5-F1
#
_entry.id   AF-A0A7V5D0C5-F1
#
_cell.length_a   1.000
_cell.length_b   1.000
_cell.length_c   1.000
_cell.angle_alpha   90.00
_cell.angle_beta   90.00
_cell.angle_gamma   90.00
#
_symmetry.space_group_name_H-M   'P 1'
#
loop_
_entity.id
_entity.type
_entity.pdbx_description
1 polymer ?
#
loop_
_entity_poly.entity_id
_entity_poly.type
_entity_poly.pdbx_seq_one_letter_code
_entity_poly.pdbx_strand_id
1 'polypeptide(L)'
;MNYRYRKRPGFLPFFFLFWLISLPFPPAISASPDNPGQSYEAILAAYEAFVTQQMKKDHVPGLSVAFQHGDFFWAKGFGYADLENDVPASAESAYRLASITKTITAVAILLLYEEGKLDLDDEVQKYVPSFPRKPWPITIRQLLGHLGGISHYRNYEVEGHIREPKTTEEALAIFKDFPLVAEPGTRYNYSTYGYNLLGAVVEAASGLPYGEFIKRYIFEPLGMKASRLDSQTDLIPHRVRGYRLVANEIRPSEFIDVSSRFAGGGARSTVIDLVHYGYKLIIQGELLKPETRRMMLSSMVQKNGFFTGYGLGWVVNPWHGHFYVNHSGSQQETRTHLAIFPEEKLVIAIACNLEGTDLVPYTRKLAELIFQEKLEQPVYVTSLEAGLIWKACELAFEYGLSQYYWNKGPLASFSETELSFKAFNQNLNPKNIARQRSSARQFVLTGIHPAGRQHLTRIGSFMAASLSQNNPEKLKIYHQTGPLNFFLDYIKLSENRNQGRRLPDFDKEIKKLLESWLLDWPKNFRPELTSLEFDPAINWDEFTLKLKRNFLATSIYPDFSSFYLRAAQEALNSQKNQEALRILKLGLEIYPLSPGLHSALGLAYFWTGDLANGQKSLEQAWSYDPYSPAISVDRFLTWSGQLQRAKKIKEALVLVQTGLKFYPREPRLYLESGRLHLLAGQRNLAIQALEKALSLDPNFEEARLELEALKKK
;
A
#
# COMPACT_ATOMS: atom_id res chain seq x y z
N MET A 1 73.24 17.48 13.76
CA MET A 1 73.77 17.95 15.07
C MET A 1 72.97 19.18 15.52
N ASN A 2 72.92 19.46 16.82
CA ASN A 2 71.95 20.39 17.44
C ASN A 2 72.18 21.90 17.21
N TYR A 3 71.20 22.70 17.70
CA TYR A 3 71.12 24.18 17.84
C TYR A 3 70.45 24.94 16.66
N ARG A 4 69.65 26.01 16.86
CA ARG A 4 69.54 26.94 18.02
C ARG A 4 68.20 27.76 18.05
N TYR A 5 67.54 27.85 19.22
CA TYR A 5 66.83 29.02 19.86
C TYR A 5 65.76 29.87 19.07
N ARG A 6 64.84 30.67 19.66
CA ARG A 6 64.87 31.51 20.90
C ARG A 6 63.44 31.86 21.47
N LYS A 7 63.37 32.57 22.61
CA LYS A 7 62.17 32.90 23.45
C LYS A 7 61.44 34.23 23.11
N ARG A 8 60.23 34.39 23.66
CA ARG A 8 59.35 35.61 23.77
C ARG A 8 59.98 36.79 24.55
N PRO A 9 59.47 38.05 24.39
CA PRO A 9 58.37 38.64 25.21
C PRO A 9 57.10 38.94 24.37
N GLY A 10 56.05 39.71 24.76
CA GLY A 10 55.75 40.58 25.93
C GLY A 10 54.22 40.78 26.17
N PHE A 11 53.74 41.96 26.63
CA PHE A 11 52.31 42.26 26.87
C PHE A 11 51.96 43.79 26.78
N LEU A 12 50.63 44.09 26.82
CA LEU A 12 49.93 45.39 27.03
C LEU A 12 49.61 46.27 25.78
N PRO A 13 48.59 47.17 25.82
CA PRO A 13 47.36 46.96 25.02
C PRO A 13 46.91 48.18 24.17
N PHE A 14 45.94 48.00 23.29
CA PHE A 14 45.23 49.11 22.64
C PHE A 14 43.71 48.86 22.50
N PHE A 15 42.93 49.87 22.90
CA PHE A 15 41.51 50.00 22.58
C PHE A 15 41.33 50.15 21.06
N PHE A 16 40.33 49.50 20.47
CA PHE A 16 39.79 49.93 19.18
C PHE A 16 38.26 49.87 19.12
N LEU A 17 37.71 50.95 18.58
CA LEU A 17 36.29 51.24 18.37
C LEU A 17 35.52 50.10 17.69
N PHE A 18 34.26 49.91 18.13
CA PHE A 18 33.23 49.29 17.29
C PHE A 18 33.01 50.12 16.02
N TRP A 19 33.20 49.51 14.86
CA TRP A 19 32.58 49.96 13.61
C TRP A 19 31.38 49.06 13.31
N LEU A 20 30.19 49.64 13.37
CA LEU A 20 28.95 49.00 12.92
C LEU A 20 28.95 48.94 11.39
N ILE A 21 29.48 47.83 10.84
CA ILE A 21 29.24 47.48 9.44
C ILE A 21 27.87 46.81 9.38
N SER A 22 26.88 47.56 8.90
CA SER A 22 25.56 47.03 8.56
C SER A 22 25.67 46.07 7.38
N LEU A 23 25.78 44.77 7.66
CA LEU A 23 25.56 43.74 6.65
C LEU A 23 24.11 43.87 6.15
N PRO A 24 23.86 43.86 4.83
CA PRO A 24 22.50 43.86 4.32
C PRO A 24 21.82 42.57 4.77
N PHE A 25 20.63 42.70 5.38
CA PHE A 25 19.76 41.55 5.61
C PHE A 25 19.49 40.85 4.26
N PRO A 26 19.49 39.51 4.20
CA PRO A 26 18.95 38.83 3.03
C PRO A 26 17.50 39.32 2.83
N PRO A 27 17.07 39.57 1.58
CA PRO A 27 15.70 39.99 1.33
C PRO A 27 14.75 38.95 1.91
N ALA A 28 13.72 39.42 2.62
CA ALA A 28 12.71 38.54 3.20
C ALA A 28 12.14 37.64 2.10
N ILE A 29 12.07 36.34 2.37
CA ILE A 29 11.51 35.35 1.45
C ILE A 29 10.07 35.76 1.19
N SER A 30 9.81 36.28 -0.02
CA SER A 30 8.46 36.55 -0.50
C SER A 30 7.74 35.21 -0.59
N ALA A 31 6.70 35.02 0.22
CA ALA A 31 5.83 33.85 0.09
C ALA A 31 5.27 33.78 -1.34
N SER A 32 5.34 32.60 -1.94
CA SER A 32 4.72 32.32 -3.25
C SER A 32 3.19 32.53 -3.15
N PRO A 33 2.51 33.13 -4.15
CA PRO A 33 1.15 33.67 -3.95
C PRO A 33 0.00 32.64 -3.86
N ASP A 34 0.29 31.35 -4.06
CA ASP A 34 -0.72 30.37 -4.49
C ASP A 34 -1.51 29.68 -3.35
N ASN A 35 -1.41 30.12 -2.09
CA ASN A 35 -2.34 29.65 -1.04
C ASN A 35 -2.57 30.67 0.10
N PRO A 36 -3.48 31.64 -0.06
CA PRO A 36 -3.77 32.66 0.96
C PRO A 36 -4.68 32.09 2.08
N GLY A 37 -4.11 31.43 3.09
CA GLY A 37 -4.88 31.10 4.30
C GLY A 37 -4.27 30.20 5.37
N GLN A 38 -3.27 29.37 5.08
CA GLN A 38 -2.71 28.42 6.06
C GLN A 38 -1.29 28.78 6.49
N SER A 39 -1.10 28.98 7.81
CA SER A 39 0.24 28.90 8.40
C SER A 39 0.61 27.42 8.63
N TYR A 40 1.76 27.00 8.09
CA TYR A 40 2.33 25.68 8.39
C TYR A 40 2.54 25.47 9.90
N GLU A 41 2.71 26.53 10.68
CA GLU A 41 2.82 26.45 12.15
C GLU A 41 1.63 25.72 12.78
N ALA A 42 0.40 26.01 12.34
CA ALA A 42 -0.82 25.37 12.85
C ALA A 42 -0.95 23.91 12.38
N ILE A 43 -0.58 23.63 11.13
CA ILE A 43 -0.50 22.26 10.58
C ILE A 43 0.49 21.43 11.39
N LEU A 44 1.69 21.96 11.62
CA LEU A 44 2.76 21.30 12.35
C LEU A 44 2.38 21.08 13.82
N ALA A 45 1.82 22.07 14.51
CA ALA A 45 1.37 21.91 15.90
C ALA A 45 0.31 20.80 16.02
N ALA A 46 -0.67 20.76 15.13
CA ALA A 46 -1.69 19.70 15.10
C ALA A 46 -1.09 18.33 14.75
N TYR A 47 -0.12 18.29 13.82
CA TYR A 47 0.55 17.07 13.41
C TYR A 47 1.47 16.50 14.51
N GLU A 48 2.29 17.32 15.14
CA GLU A 48 3.18 16.91 16.23
C GLU A 48 2.41 16.38 17.45
N ALA A 49 1.27 17.01 17.77
CA ALA A 49 0.36 16.52 18.80
C ALA A 49 -0.21 15.13 18.45
N PHE A 50 -0.65 14.94 17.20
CA PHE A 50 -1.09 13.64 16.70
C PHE A 50 0.03 12.59 16.76
N VAL A 51 1.23 12.90 16.23
CA VAL A 51 2.39 11.98 16.25
C VAL A 51 2.70 11.54 17.68
N THR A 52 2.73 12.48 18.62
CA THR A 52 2.97 12.20 20.05
C THR A 52 1.91 11.30 20.68
N GLN A 53 0.64 11.46 20.30
CA GLN A 53 -0.44 10.60 20.79
C GLN A 53 -0.42 9.22 20.11
N GLN A 54 -0.17 9.17 18.81
CA GLN A 54 -0.20 7.97 17.99
C GLN A 54 1.00 7.06 18.30
N MET A 55 2.20 7.62 18.52
CA MET A 55 3.37 6.85 18.99
C MET A 55 3.10 6.13 20.33
N LYS A 56 2.35 6.75 21.24
CA LYS A 56 1.95 6.12 22.51
C LYS A 56 0.96 4.96 22.29
N LYS A 57 -0.01 5.12 21.38
CA LYS A 57 -0.92 4.03 20.98
C LYS A 57 -0.14 2.87 20.34
N ASP A 58 0.80 3.19 19.46
CA ASP A 58 1.57 2.21 18.66
C ASP A 58 2.82 1.65 19.36
N HIS A 59 3.11 2.10 20.59
CA HIS A 59 4.29 1.73 21.40
C HIS A 59 5.64 2.03 20.70
N VAL A 60 5.69 3.03 19.82
CA VAL A 60 6.85 3.37 18.99
C VAL A 60 7.93 4.08 19.82
N PRO A 61 9.17 3.55 19.91
CA PRO A 61 10.26 4.18 20.64
C PRO A 61 10.77 5.46 19.96
N GLY A 62 11.01 5.40 18.64
CA GLY A 62 11.57 6.50 17.87
C GLY A 62 11.08 6.55 16.43
N LEU A 63 10.72 7.75 15.98
CA LEU A 63 10.17 8.01 14.66
C LEU A 63 10.66 9.35 14.13
N SER A 64 10.97 9.42 12.84
CA SER A 64 11.35 10.64 12.14
C SER A 64 10.40 10.88 10.97
N VAL A 65 10.06 12.14 10.75
CA VAL A 65 9.24 12.60 9.62
C VAL A 65 9.96 13.73 8.91
N ALA A 66 9.90 13.76 7.59
CA ALA A 66 10.16 14.94 6.78
C ALA A 66 9.09 15.08 5.70
N PHE A 67 8.80 16.31 5.30
CA PHE A 67 8.04 16.58 4.09
C PHE A 67 8.51 17.82 3.37
N GLN A 68 8.23 17.87 2.06
CA GLN A 68 8.36 19.06 1.25
C GLN A 68 7.07 19.27 0.47
N HIS A 69 6.51 20.48 0.53
CA HIS A 69 5.32 20.90 -0.20
C HIS A 69 5.62 22.21 -0.93
N GLY A 70 5.86 22.11 -2.24
CA GLY A 70 6.44 23.21 -3.02
C GLY A 70 7.78 23.67 -2.40
N ASP A 71 7.85 24.95 -2.05
CA ASP A 71 9.05 25.57 -1.49
C ASP A 71 9.19 25.36 0.04
N PHE A 72 8.16 24.87 0.73
CA PHE A 72 8.19 24.62 2.17
C PHE A 72 8.77 23.25 2.49
N PHE A 73 9.80 23.20 3.33
CA PHE A 73 10.43 21.98 3.83
C PHE A 73 10.41 21.94 5.36
N TRP A 74 10.10 20.79 5.93
CA TRP A 74 10.18 20.54 7.37
C TRP A 74 10.61 19.10 7.66
N ALA A 75 11.40 18.91 8.73
CA ALA A 75 11.78 17.60 9.22
C ALA A 75 11.97 17.61 10.75
N LYS A 76 11.59 16.51 11.41
CA LYS A 76 11.68 16.35 12.87
C LYS A 76 11.79 14.89 13.30
N GLY A 77 12.53 14.64 14.38
CA GLY A 77 12.54 13.38 15.11
C GLY A 77 11.70 13.43 16.38
N PHE A 78 11.15 12.29 16.77
CA PHE A 78 10.27 12.09 17.93
C PHE A 78 10.71 10.83 18.69
N GLY A 79 10.74 10.89 20.02
CA GLY A 79 11.20 9.77 20.84
C GLY A 79 12.70 9.52 20.72
N TYR A 80 13.10 8.25 20.70
CA TYR A 80 14.50 7.83 20.87
C TYR A 80 15.03 7.01 19.70
N ALA A 81 16.19 7.42 19.16
CA ALA A 81 16.99 6.63 18.23
C ALA A 81 17.62 5.39 18.89
N ASP A 82 17.95 5.50 20.18
CA ASP A 82 18.33 4.39 21.07
C ASP A 82 17.67 4.61 22.44
N LEU A 83 16.70 3.77 22.77
CA LEU A 83 15.88 3.79 23.98
C LEU A 83 16.66 3.33 25.23
N GLU A 84 17.67 2.46 25.09
CA GLU A 84 18.47 1.99 26.22
C GLU A 84 19.53 3.02 26.67
N ASN A 85 19.87 3.97 25.78
CA ASN A 85 20.90 4.99 26.01
C ASN A 85 20.34 6.44 26.00
N ASP A 86 19.01 6.60 26.08
CA ASP A 86 18.30 7.90 26.04
C ASP A 86 18.70 8.82 24.84
N VAL A 87 19.11 8.23 23.71
CA VAL A 87 19.55 8.99 22.53
C VAL A 87 18.31 9.48 21.77
N PRO A 88 18.06 10.80 21.65
CA PRO A 88 16.87 11.31 20.97
C PRO A 88 16.90 11.00 19.47
N ALA A 89 15.73 10.71 18.90
CA ALA A 89 15.57 10.66 17.45
C ALA A 89 15.62 12.09 16.86
N SER A 90 16.17 12.21 15.65
CA SER A 90 16.34 13.46 14.93
C SER A 90 16.07 13.26 13.43
N ALA A 91 15.89 14.34 12.66
CA ALA A 91 15.67 14.24 11.21
C ALA A 91 16.84 13.55 10.47
N GLU A 92 18.04 13.61 11.06
CA GLU A 92 19.29 13.00 10.62
C GLU A 92 19.45 11.54 11.04
N SER A 93 18.52 10.98 11.82
CA SER A 93 18.54 9.58 12.25
C SER A 93 18.50 8.63 11.05
N ALA A 94 19.42 7.66 11.03
CA ALA A 94 19.72 6.82 9.88
C ALA A 94 19.08 5.43 10.01
N TYR A 95 17.95 5.25 9.33
CA TYR A 95 17.11 4.04 9.34
C TYR A 95 17.40 3.17 8.11
N ARG A 96 17.30 1.84 8.27
CA ARG A 96 17.22 0.94 7.11
C ARG A 96 16.03 1.36 6.25
N LEU A 97 16.21 1.42 4.93
CA LEU A 97 15.14 1.75 4.00
C LEU A 97 14.20 0.58 3.74
N ALA A 98 14.69 -0.65 3.97
CA ALA A 98 14.02 -1.87 3.55
C ALA A 98 13.54 -1.70 2.09
N SER A 99 12.33 -2.14 1.76
CA SER A 99 11.82 -2.16 0.39
C SER A 99 11.75 -0.81 -0.35
N ILE A 100 11.93 0.36 0.29
CA ILE A 100 12.13 1.62 -0.47
C ILE A 100 13.39 1.53 -1.37
N THR A 101 14.38 0.70 -1.02
CA THR A 101 15.56 0.38 -1.84
C THR A 101 15.20 -0.12 -3.26
N LYS A 102 14.01 -0.70 -3.43
CA LYS A 102 13.52 -1.15 -4.75
C LYS A 102 13.32 0.03 -5.70
N THR A 103 12.82 1.17 -5.22
CA THR A 103 12.67 2.38 -6.04
C THR A 103 14.04 2.84 -6.59
N ILE A 104 15.09 2.82 -5.75
CA ILE A 104 16.46 3.19 -6.11
C ILE A 104 17.06 2.20 -7.12
N THR A 105 16.81 0.89 -6.94
CA THR A 105 17.20 -0.15 -7.91
C THR A 105 16.53 0.08 -9.27
N ALA A 106 15.26 0.45 -9.28
CA ALA A 106 14.51 0.74 -10.51
C ALA A 106 15.10 1.96 -11.25
N VAL A 107 15.42 3.04 -10.54
CA VAL A 107 16.13 4.19 -11.12
C VAL A 107 17.49 3.79 -11.69
N ALA A 108 18.25 2.94 -11.00
CA ALA A 108 19.55 2.47 -11.49
C ALA A 108 19.43 1.69 -12.81
N ILE A 109 18.45 0.79 -12.92
CA ILE A 109 18.14 0.07 -14.17
C ILE A 109 17.68 1.03 -15.28
N LEU A 110 16.86 2.03 -14.95
CA LEU A 110 16.33 2.98 -15.93
C LEU A 110 17.39 3.97 -16.44
N LEU A 111 18.36 4.35 -15.62
CA LEU A 111 19.55 5.08 -16.06
C LEU A 111 20.37 4.26 -17.07
N LEU A 112 20.63 2.99 -16.76
CA LEU A 112 21.35 2.08 -17.67
C LEU A 112 20.59 1.81 -18.98
N TYR A 113 19.26 1.78 -18.93
CA TYR A 113 18.40 1.74 -20.11
C TYR A 113 18.53 3.01 -20.96
N GLU A 114 18.49 4.19 -20.35
CA GLU A 114 18.65 5.46 -21.08
C GLU A 114 20.04 5.68 -21.67
N GLU A 115 21.08 5.10 -21.06
CA GLU A 115 22.46 5.03 -21.58
C GLU A 115 22.64 3.95 -22.68
N GLY A 116 21.61 3.14 -22.97
CA GLY A 116 21.68 2.06 -23.96
C GLY A 116 22.53 0.86 -23.55
N LYS A 117 22.87 0.74 -22.24
CA LYS A 117 23.64 -0.38 -21.69
C LYS A 117 22.77 -1.63 -21.45
N LEU A 118 21.46 -1.46 -21.32
CA LEU A 118 20.50 -2.57 -21.31
C LEU A 118 19.20 -2.24 -22.03
N ASP A 119 18.49 -3.26 -22.51
CA ASP A 119 17.07 -3.15 -22.84
C ASP A 119 16.23 -3.71 -21.68
N LEU A 120 15.04 -3.15 -21.45
CA LEU A 120 14.13 -3.62 -20.41
C LEU A 120 13.48 -4.96 -20.78
N ASP A 121 13.35 -5.28 -22.07
CA ASP A 121 12.73 -6.51 -22.56
C ASP A 121 13.74 -7.62 -22.89
N ASP A 122 15.04 -7.40 -22.63
CA ASP A 122 16.06 -8.45 -22.64
C ASP A 122 15.81 -9.53 -21.57
N GLU A 123 16.16 -10.78 -21.88
CA GLU A 123 16.26 -11.87 -20.90
C GLU A 123 17.37 -11.59 -19.87
N VAL A 124 17.06 -11.78 -18.59
CA VAL A 124 17.99 -11.49 -17.49
C VAL A 124 19.32 -12.25 -17.57
N GLN A 125 19.33 -13.45 -18.17
CA GLN A 125 20.54 -14.25 -18.40
C GLN A 125 21.55 -13.59 -19.37
N LYS A 126 21.15 -12.57 -20.14
CA LYS A 126 22.07 -11.75 -20.96
C LYS A 126 23.08 -10.99 -20.09
N TYR A 127 22.67 -10.62 -18.87
CA TYR A 127 23.47 -9.86 -17.90
C TYR A 127 23.99 -10.75 -16.78
N VAL A 128 23.18 -11.71 -16.33
CA VAL A 128 23.51 -12.61 -15.22
C VAL A 128 23.49 -14.07 -15.72
N PRO A 129 24.49 -14.51 -16.52
CA PRO A 129 24.51 -15.84 -17.13
C PRO A 129 24.66 -16.98 -16.11
N SER A 130 25.06 -16.67 -14.87
CA SER A 130 25.08 -17.61 -13.73
C SER A 130 23.69 -17.88 -13.14
N PHE A 131 22.67 -17.08 -13.49
CA PHE A 131 21.28 -17.34 -13.10
C PHE A 131 20.68 -18.40 -14.03
N PRO A 132 20.18 -19.53 -13.50
CA PRO A 132 19.78 -20.66 -14.34
C PRO A 132 18.59 -20.31 -15.23
N ARG A 133 18.54 -20.88 -16.44
CA ARG A 133 17.35 -20.80 -17.31
C ARG A 133 16.16 -21.45 -16.61
N LYS A 134 14.99 -20.82 -16.75
CA LYS A 134 13.71 -21.28 -16.21
C LYS A 134 12.80 -21.77 -17.35
N PRO A 135 11.67 -22.44 -17.06
CA PRO A 135 10.76 -22.94 -18.12
C PRO A 135 10.19 -21.84 -19.04
N TRP A 136 10.22 -20.58 -18.59
CA TRP A 136 9.86 -19.40 -19.37
C TRP A 136 10.95 -18.32 -19.24
N PRO A 137 11.17 -17.49 -20.28
CA PRO A 137 12.09 -16.36 -20.22
C PRO A 137 11.59 -15.28 -19.25
N ILE A 138 12.52 -14.58 -18.60
CA ILE A 138 12.24 -13.55 -17.60
C ILE A 138 12.94 -12.26 -18.02
N THR A 139 12.17 -11.20 -18.26
CA THR A 139 12.72 -9.90 -18.66
C THR A 139 12.97 -8.96 -17.49
N ILE A 140 13.87 -7.99 -17.69
CA ILE A 140 14.18 -6.94 -16.71
C ILE A 140 12.91 -6.14 -16.34
N ARG A 141 12.07 -5.81 -17.32
CA ARG A 141 10.77 -5.14 -17.15
C ARG A 141 9.83 -5.93 -16.25
N GLN A 142 9.78 -7.25 -16.43
CA GLN A 142 8.94 -8.12 -15.61
C GLN A 142 9.45 -8.21 -14.17
N LEU A 143 10.77 -8.21 -13.94
CA LEU A 143 11.33 -8.17 -12.59
C LEU A 143 10.99 -6.86 -11.87
N LEU A 144 11.14 -5.72 -12.55
CA LEU A 144 10.78 -4.39 -12.03
C LEU A 144 9.31 -4.31 -11.61
N GLY A 145 8.40 -4.86 -12.41
CA GLY A 145 6.96 -4.87 -12.13
C GLY A 145 6.46 -6.00 -11.21
N HIS A 146 7.35 -6.79 -10.59
CA HIS A 146 6.96 -7.99 -9.82
C HIS A 146 6.13 -9.01 -10.62
N LEU A 147 6.37 -9.09 -11.93
CA LEU A 147 5.73 -10.00 -12.89
C LEU A 147 6.68 -11.11 -13.37
N GLY A 148 7.95 -11.13 -12.95
CA GLY A 148 8.96 -12.10 -13.40
C GLY A 148 8.84 -13.53 -12.85
N GLY A 149 7.80 -13.85 -12.06
CA GLY A 149 7.57 -15.19 -11.49
C GLY A 149 8.58 -15.65 -10.42
N ILE A 150 9.62 -14.86 -10.11
CA ILE A 150 10.60 -15.14 -9.06
C ILE A 150 9.89 -15.22 -7.70
N SER A 151 10.21 -16.25 -6.92
CA SER A 151 9.68 -16.45 -5.55
C SER A 151 10.03 -15.27 -4.64
N HIS A 152 9.25 -15.09 -3.57
CA HIS A 152 9.70 -14.38 -2.37
C HIS A 152 10.49 -15.38 -1.50
N TYR A 153 10.55 -15.18 -0.18
CA TYR A 153 11.02 -16.19 0.77
C TYR A 153 10.15 -17.46 0.71
N ARG A 154 10.79 -18.64 0.74
CA ARG A 154 10.15 -19.96 0.93
C ARG A 154 10.05 -20.33 2.42
N ASN A 155 11.02 -19.91 3.23
CA ASN A 155 11.06 -20.09 4.68
C ASN A 155 11.62 -18.82 5.33
N TYR A 156 10.73 -17.89 5.69
CA TYR A 156 11.11 -16.60 6.28
C TYR A 156 11.91 -16.75 7.58
N GLU A 157 11.63 -17.76 8.41
CA GLU A 157 12.34 -17.98 9.69
C GLU A 157 13.85 -18.25 9.49
N VAL A 158 14.28 -18.61 8.27
CA VAL A 158 15.70 -18.79 7.91
C VAL A 158 16.17 -17.65 7.00
N GLU A 159 15.52 -17.45 5.86
CA GLU A 159 15.91 -16.45 4.85
C GLU A 159 15.74 -15.00 5.34
N GLY A 160 14.80 -14.79 6.27
CA GLY A 160 14.55 -13.53 6.94
C GLY A 160 15.64 -13.14 7.94
N HIS A 161 16.37 -14.11 8.50
CA HIS A 161 17.19 -13.99 9.72
C HIS A 161 18.68 -14.32 9.51
N ILE A 162 19.17 -14.23 8.27
CA ILE A 162 20.59 -14.42 7.92
C ILE A 162 21.46 -13.41 8.69
N ARG A 163 22.58 -13.86 9.25
CA ARG A 163 23.51 -13.04 10.06
C ARG A 163 24.89 -12.90 9.45
N GLU A 164 25.24 -13.75 8.50
CA GLU A 164 26.49 -13.74 7.78
C GLU A 164 26.38 -12.78 6.58
N PRO A 165 27.38 -11.92 6.34
CA PRO A 165 27.46 -11.16 5.10
C PRO A 165 27.39 -12.04 3.86
N LYS A 166 26.88 -11.48 2.77
CA LYS A 166 26.74 -12.11 1.46
C LYS A 166 27.25 -11.17 0.37
N THR A 167 28.09 -11.70 -0.50
CA THR A 167 28.32 -11.13 -1.84
C THR A 167 27.05 -11.22 -2.69
N THR A 168 27.01 -10.51 -3.83
CA THR A 168 25.91 -10.63 -4.81
C THR A 168 25.69 -12.09 -5.22
N GLU A 169 26.75 -12.84 -5.50
CA GLU A 169 26.65 -14.25 -5.92
C GLU A 169 26.02 -15.13 -4.82
N GLU A 170 26.46 -14.99 -3.58
CA GLU A 170 25.89 -15.73 -2.44
C GLU A 170 24.43 -15.33 -2.17
N ALA A 171 24.08 -14.05 -2.34
CA ALA A 171 22.71 -13.57 -2.22
C ALA A 171 21.78 -14.12 -3.32
N LEU A 172 22.29 -14.32 -4.54
CA LEU A 172 21.58 -15.03 -5.60
C LEU A 172 21.48 -16.53 -5.33
N ALA A 173 22.54 -17.15 -4.79
CA ALA A 173 22.59 -18.59 -4.50
C ALA A 173 21.47 -19.07 -3.55
N ILE A 174 20.94 -18.20 -2.69
CA ILE A 174 19.80 -18.52 -1.81
C ILE A 174 18.56 -18.97 -2.59
N PHE A 175 18.26 -18.32 -3.72
CA PHE A 175 16.99 -18.49 -4.44
C PHE A 175 17.12 -18.89 -5.92
N LYS A 176 18.33 -18.85 -6.50
CA LYS A 176 18.53 -19.05 -7.95
C LYS A 176 17.95 -20.36 -8.46
N ASP A 177 17.93 -21.40 -7.63
CA ASP A 177 17.43 -22.74 -8.01
C ASP A 177 15.95 -22.96 -7.70
N PHE A 178 15.25 -22.00 -7.06
CA PHE A 178 13.82 -22.10 -6.82
C PHE A 178 13.03 -22.10 -8.15
N PRO A 179 11.96 -22.91 -8.29
CA PRO A 179 11.05 -22.82 -9.42
C PRO A 179 10.32 -21.46 -9.43
N LEU A 180 9.86 -21.05 -10.61
CA LEU A 180 9.00 -19.88 -10.72
C LEU A 180 7.63 -20.19 -10.10
N VAL A 181 7.07 -19.24 -9.35
CA VAL A 181 5.75 -19.41 -8.74
C VAL A 181 4.61 -19.23 -9.76
N ALA A 182 4.90 -18.60 -10.90
CA ALA A 182 4.00 -18.36 -12.01
C ALA A 182 4.79 -18.19 -13.33
N GLU A 183 4.12 -18.41 -14.47
CA GLU A 183 4.63 -17.96 -15.76
C GLU A 183 4.78 -16.42 -15.76
N PRO A 184 5.91 -15.86 -16.21
CA PRO A 184 6.14 -14.42 -16.21
C PRO A 184 5.05 -13.64 -16.96
N GLY A 185 4.61 -12.52 -16.35
CA GLY A 185 3.50 -11.69 -16.82
C GLY A 185 2.10 -12.20 -16.46
N THR A 186 1.93 -13.46 -16.02
CA THR A 186 0.58 -14.00 -15.74
C THR A 186 0.04 -13.66 -14.36
N ARG A 187 0.92 -13.47 -13.36
CA ARG A 187 0.54 -13.19 -11.97
C ARG A 187 1.50 -12.19 -11.33
N TYR A 188 0.96 -11.17 -10.68
CA TYR A 188 1.73 -10.31 -9.78
C TYR A 188 2.22 -11.10 -8.57
N ASN A 189 3.53 -11.05 -8.30
CA ASN A 189 4.17 -11.68 -7.15
C ASN A 189 5.29 -10.80 -6.58
N TYR A 190 5.01 -10.11 -5.48
CA TYR A 190 5.97 -9.24 -4.82
C TYR A 190 7.23 -10.01 -4.39
N SER A 191 8.39 -9.70 -4.96
CA SER A 191 9.64 -10.43 -4.73
C SER A 191 10.82 -9.51 -4.43
N THR A 192 11.40 -9.68 -3.23
CA THR A 192 12.69 -9.05 -2.87
C THR A 192 13.84 -9.69 -3.66
N TYR A 193 13.79 -11.01 -3.89
CA TYR A 193 14.79 -11.72 -4.69
C TYR A 193 14.80 -11.33 -6.17
N GLY A 194 13.64 -11.04 -6.76
CA GLY A 194 13.58 -10.45 -8.10
C GLY A 194 14.34 -9.12 -8.20
N TYR A 195 14.38 -8.35 -7.10
CA TYR A 195 15.16 -7.11 -7.02
C TYR A 195 16.65 -7.32 -6.72
N ASN A 196 17.04 -8.36 -5.98
CA ASN A 196 18.46 -8.75 -5.89
C ASN A 196 19.00 -9.13 -7.27
N LEU A 197 18.20 -9.83 -8.08
CA LEU A 197 18.57 -10.18 -9.45
C LEU A 197 18.71 -8.93 -10.34
N LEU A 198 17.85 -7.91 -10.17
CA LEU A 198 18.07 -6.59 -10.80
C LEU A 198 19.34 -5.90 -10.28
N GLY A 199 19.69 -6.04 -9.00
CA GLY A 199 20.95 -5.56 -8.45
C GLY A 199 22.17 -6.15 -9.20
N ALA A 200 22.16 -7.46 -9.45
CA ALA A 200 23.19 -8.13 -10.25
C ALA A 200 23.21 -7.67 -11.73
N VAL A 201 22.04 -7.34 -12.31
CA VAL A 201 21.95 -6.72 -13.65
C VAL A 201 22.61 -5.33 -13.66
N VAL A 202 22.40 -4.51 -12.61
CA VAL A 202 23.09 -3.21 -12.48
C VAL A 202 24.60 -3.39 -12.44
N GLU A 203 25.12 -4.37 -11.68
CA GLU A 203 26.56 -4.64 -11.61
C GLU A 203 27.12 -5.07 -12.96
N ALA A 204 26.47 -6.02 -13.64
CA ALA A 204 26.91 -6.54 -14.93
C ALA A 204 26.83 -5.49 -16.06
N ALA A 205 25.78 -4.67 -16.13
CA ALA A 205 25.59 -3.68 -17.18
C ALA A 205 26.40 -2.39 -16.94
N SER A 206 26.75 -2.07 -15.69
CA SER A 206 27.55 -0.87 -15.36
C SER A 206 29.05 -1.14 -15.24
N GLY A 207 29.46 -2.36 -14.89
CA GLY A 207 30.84 -2.70 -14.52
C GLY A 207 31.25 -2.20 -13.13
N LEU A 208 30.32 -1.75 -12.29
CA LEU A 208 30.56 -1.22 -10.94
C LEU A 208 29.80 -2.03 -9.88
N PRO A 209 30.32 -2.18 -8.65
CA PRO A 209 29.55 -2.71 -7.53
C PRO A 209 28.26 -1.90 -7.30
N TYR A 210 27.16 -2.57 -6.95
CA TYR A 210 25.83 -1.96 -6.87
C TYR A 210 25.80 -0.74 -5.93
N GLY A 211 26.48 -0.84 -4.78
CA GLY A 211 26.59 0.25 -3.80
C GLY A 211 27.37 1.47 -4.31
N GLU A 212 28.37 1.27 -5.17
CA GLU A 212 29.11 2.37 -5.79
C GLU A 212 28.27 3.02 -6.89
N PHE A 213 27.56 2.22 -7.70
CA PHE A 213 26.68 2.72 -8.75
C PHE A 213 25.58 3.63 -8.18
N ILE A 214 24.79 3.15 -7.22
CA ILE A 214 23.68 3.95 -6.65
C ILE A 214 24.20 5.19 -5.91
N LYS A 215 25.38 5.11 -5.29
CA LYS A 215 26.01 6.28 -4.66
C LYS A 215 26.35 7.35 -5.71
N ARG A 216 27.10 6.97 -6.75
CA ARG A 216 27.64 7.90 -7.75
C ARG A 216 26.59 8.47 -8.70
N TYR A 217 25.61 7.66 -9.10
CA TYR A 217 24.64 8.02 -10.15
C TYR A 217 23.25 8.41 -9.62
N ILE A 218 22.97 8.21 -8.33
CA ILE A 218 21.68 8.57 -7.71
C ILE A 218 21.88 9.43 -6.47
N PHE A 219 22.60 8.94 -5.45
CA PHE A 219 22.68 9.64 -4.16
C PHE A 219 23.46 10.96 -4.24
N GLU A 220 24.65 10.95 -4.87
CA GLU A 220 25.48 12.15 -5.02
C GLU A 220 24.78 13.25 -5.86
N PRO A 221 24.22 12.97 -7.07
CA PRO A 221 23.48 13.96 -7.85
C PRO A 221 22.25 14.55 -7.12
N LEU A 222 21.45 13.70 -6.47
CA LEU A 222 20.26 14.15 -5.75
C LEU A 222 20.61 14.82 -4.39
N GLY A 223 21.87 14.78 -3.96
CA GLY A 223 22.33 15.38 -2.71
C GLY A 223 21.92 14.59 -1.46
N MET A 224 21.75 13.28 -1.60
CA MET A 224 21.40 12.34 -0.54
C MET A 224 22.66 11.92 0.23
N LYS A 225 23.16 12.80 1.09
CA LYS A 225 24.53 12.71 1.67
C LYS A 225 24.70 11.64 2.74
N ALA A 226 23.61 11.17 3.36
CA ALA A 226 23.64 10.13 4.38
C ALA A 226 23.28 8.73 3.82
N SER A 227 22.73 8.69 2.62
CA SER A 227 22.29 7.49 1.92
C SER A 227 23.45 6.57 1.50
N ARG A 228 23.31 5.28 1.80
CA ARG A 228 24.31 4.24 1.50
C ARG A 228 23.69 2.84 1.52
N LEU A 229 24.44 1.83 1.07
CA LEU A 229 24.17 0.45 1.51
C LEU A 229 24.46 0.31 3.01
N ASP A 230 23.59 -0.41 3.72
CA ASP A 230 23.83 -0.75 5.12
C ASP A 230 25.00 -1.73 5.23
N SER A 231 25.83 -1.52 6.23
CA SER A 231 26.98 -2.37 6.56
C SER A 231 27.05 -2.46 8.08
N GLN A 232 27.23 -3.65 8.63
CA GLN A 232 27.28 -3.82 10.09
C GLN A 232 28.65 -3.49 10.70
N THR A 233 29.72 -3.45 9.88
CA THR A 233 31.07 -3.08 10.31
C THR A 233 31.36 -1.58 10.23
N ASP A 234 30.55 -0.83 9.49
CA ASP A 234 30.80 0.59 9.22
C ASP A 234 30.32 1.50 10.35
N LEU A 235 31.12 2.53 10.65
CA LEU A 235 30.68 3.66 11.45
C LEU A 235 29.67 4.49 10.66
N ILE A 236 28.39 4.42 11.03
CA ILE A 236 27.30 5.18 10.42
C ILE A 236 26.83 6.23 11.44
N PRO A 237 27.03 7.54 11.16
CA PRO A 237 26.49 8.62 11.99
C PRO A 237 24.97 8.48 12.17
N HIS A 238 24.49 8.76 13.37
CA HIS A 238 23.06 8.73 13.73
C HIS A 238 22.34 7.39 13.42
N ARG A 239 23.06 6.26 13.33
CA ARG A 239 22.48 4.92 13.17
C ARG A 239 21.47 4.67 14.31
N VAL A 240 20.21 4.43 13.95
CA VAL A 240 19.19 4.05 14.94
C VAL A 240 19.36 2.61 15.40
N ARG A 241 19.01 2.36 16.65
CA ARG A 241 18.78 1.02 17.21
C ARG A 241 17.34 0.62 16.95
N GLY A 242 17.14 -0.64 16.55
CA GLY A 242 15.83 -1.19 16.22
C GLY A 242 15.18 -1.99 17.35
N TYR A 243 13.85 -2.03 17.34
CA TYR A 243 13.01 -2.64 18.35
C TYR A 243 11.89 -3.49 17.72
N ARG A 244 11.33 -4.37 18.52
CA ARG A 244 10.15 -5.18 18.22
C ARG A 244 9.24 -5.31 19.44
N LEU A 245 7.95 -5.50 19.21
CA LEU A 245 6.97 -5.69 20.28
C LEU A 245 6.75 -7.20 20.51
N VAL A 246 7.03 -7.68 21.72
CA VAL A 246 6.85 -9.09 22.11
C VAL A 246 5.95 -9.14 23.33
N ALA A 247 4.76 -9.73 23.20
CA ALA A 247 3.74 -9.76 24.26
C ALA A 247 3.42 -8.36 24.87
N ASN A 248 3.33 -7.34 24.01
CA ASN A 248 3.18 -5.91 24.35
C ASN A 248 4.36 -5.26 25.10
N GLU A 249 5.50 -5.94 25.23
CA GLU A 249 6.74 -5.36 25.73
C GLU A 249 7.69 -4.99 24.59
N ILE A 250 8.32 -3.81 24.69
CA ILE A 250 9.38 -3.39 23.76
C ILE A 250 10.63 -4.22 24.06
N ARG A 251 11.16 -4.88 23.04
CA ARG A 251 12.41 -5.65 23.09
C ARG A 251 13.34 -5.20 21.95
N PRO A 252 14.66 -5.34 22.08
CA PRO A 252 15.58 -5.11 20.96
C PRO A 252 15.19 -5.98 19.75
N SER A 253 15.32 -5.39 18.57
CA SER A 253 15.29 -6.12 17.29
C SER A 253 16.35 -7.22 17.29
N GLU A 254 16.10 -8.27 16.51
CA GLU A 254 17.14 -9.26 16.23
C GLU A 254 18.23 -8.68 15.32
N PHE A 255 19.48 -9.03 15.59
CA PHE A 255 20.59 -8.76 14.68
C PHE A 255 20.47 -9.62 13.41
N ILE A 256 20.45 -8.96 12.25
CA ILE A 256 20.51 -9.59 10.93
C ILE A 256 21.48 -8.83 10.02
N ASP A 257 22.02 -9.53 9.01
CA ASP A 257 22.76 -8.93 7.91
C ASP A 257 21.87 -8.82 6.65
N VAL A 258 21.85 -7.62 6.06
CA VAL A 258 20.92 -7.25 4.99
C VAL A 258 21.54 -7.32 3.60
N SER A 259 22.82 -7.66 3.48
CA SER A 259 23.50 -7.89 2.19
C SER A 259 22.87 -9.03 1.39
N SER A 260 22.30 -10.04 2.08
CA SER A 260 21.41 -11.07 1.52
C SER A 260 20.21 -10.51 0.72
N ARG A 261 19.88 -9.23 0.90
CA ARG A 261 18.82 -8.50 0.19
C ARG A 261 19.26 -7.10 -0.26
N PHE A 262 20.54 -6.94 -0.65
CA PHE A 262 21.19 -5.66 -0.95
C PHE A 262 20.37 -4.69 -1.82
N ALA A 263 19.92 -5.09 -3.01
CA ALA A 263 19.09 -4.26 -3.89
C ALA A 263 17.59 -4.34 -3.54
N GLY A 264 17.12 -5.50 -3.04
CA GLY A 264 15.73 -5.66 -2.60
C GLY A 264 15.35 -4.89 -1.33
N GLY A 265 16.31 -4.50 -0.50
CA GLY A 265 16.05 -3.84 0.78
C GLY A 265 17.26 -3.36 1.59
N GLY A 266 18.48 -3.40 1.06
CA GLY A 266 19.71 -3.22 1.85
C GLY A 266 20.23 -1.79 2.03
N ALA A 267 19.52 -0.73 1.61
CA ALA A 267 19.97 0.64 1.83
C ALA A 267 19.65 1.17 3.26
N ARG A 268 20.42 2.15 3.73
CA ARG A 268 20.19 2.95 4.94
C ARG A 268 20.24 4.44 4.57
N SER A 269 19.35 5.26 5.14
CA SER A 269 19.18 6.68 4.82
C SER A 269 18.47 7.45 5.94
N THR A 270 18.33 8.76 5.78
CA THR A 270 17.52 9.66 6.61
C THR A 270 16.21 10.01 5.90
N VAL A 271 15.25 10.59 6.62
CA VAL A 271 14.01 11.12 6.03
C VAL A 271 14.26 12.36 5.16
N ILE A 272 15.28 13.16 5.47
CA ILE A 272 15.71 14.31 4.66
C ILE A 272 16.14 13.85 3.26
N ASP A 273 17.03 12.84 3.20
CA ASP A 273 17.51 12.27 1.94
C ASP A 273 16.39 11.63 1.12
N LEU A 274 15.40 11.00 1.78
CA LEU A 274 14.22 10.45 1.10
C LEU A 274 13.29 11.54 0.52
N VAL A 275 13.17 12.69 1.18
CA VAL A 275 12.44 13.83 0.62
C VAL A 275 13.18 14.42 -0.57
N HIS A 276 14.51 14.61 -0.48
CA HIS A 276 15.33 15.02 -1.64
C HIS A 276 15.18 14.04 -2.80
N TYR A 277 15.26 12.73 -2.54
CA TYR A 277 15.05 11.68 -3.53
C TYR A 277 13.71 11.83 -4.25
N GLY A 278 12.60 11.85 -3.50
CA GLY A 278 11.27 11.99 -4.08
C GLY A 278 11.07 13.32 -4.83
N TYR A 279 11.52 14.43 -4.25
CA TYR A 279 11.23 15.76 -4.80
C TYR A 279 12.01 16.02 -6.08
N LYS A 280 13.31 15.73 -6.09
CA LYS A 280 14.17 15.96 -7.26
C LYS A 280 13.88 14.99 -8.40
N LEU A 281 13.83 13.69 -8.12
CA LEU A 281 13.57 12.66 -9.14
C LEU A 281 12.15 12.76 -9.71
N ILE A 282 11.13 12.84 -8.83
CA ILE A 282 9.73 12.67 -9.25
C ILE A 282 9.06 13.99 -9.60
N ILE A 283 9.22 15.03 -8.78
CA ILE A 283 8.58 16.33 -9.04
C ILE A 283 9.41 17.14 -10.05
N GLN A 284 10.69 17.40 -9.75
CA GLN A 284 11.54 18.23 -10.62
C GLN A 284 11.98 17.50 -11.90
N GLY A 285 12.08 16.17 -11.87
CA GLY A 285 12.44 15.36 -13.04
C GLY A 285 13.94 15.30 -13.30
N GLU A 286 14.76 15.37 -12.25
CA GLU A 286 16.18 15.10 -12.33
C GLU A 286 16.44 13.62 -12.67
N LEU A 287 17.62 13.32 -13.23
CA LEU A 287 18.13 11.99 -13.63
C LEU A 287 17.44 11.25 -14.79
N LEU A 288 16.11 11.26 -14.92
CA LEU A 288 15.39 10.47 -15.94
C LEU A 288 14.64 11.35 -16.94
N LYS A 289 14.60 10.94 -18.21
CA LYS A 289 13.77 11.58 -19.25
C LYS A 289 12.29 11.53 -18.87
N PRO A 290 11.47 12.52 -19.29
CA PRO A 290 10.04 12.56 -18.97
C PRO A 290 9.28 11.27 -19.33
N GLU A 291 9.61 10.65 -20.45
CA GLU A 291 8.99 9.43 -20.96
C GLU A 291 9.34 8.22 -20.09
N THR A 292 10.62 8.09 -19.70
CA THR A 292 11.10 7.01 -18.81
C THR A 292 10.50 7.15 -17.41
N ARG A 293 10.45 8.37 -16.86
CA ARG A 293 9.77 8.65 -15.58
C ARG A 293 8.27 8.35 -15.68
N ARG A 294 7.62 8.71 -16.79
CA ARG A 294 6.19 8.37 -17.02
C ARG A 294 5.98 6.85 -17.09
N MET A 295 6.87 6.12 -17.75
CA MET A 295 6.85 4.65 -17.80
C MET A 295 7.08 4.03 -16.40
N MET A 296 8.02 4.57 -15.61
CA MET A 296 8.31 4.13 -14.25
C MET A 296 7.09 4.23 -13.33
N LEU A 297 6.35 5.34 -13.45
CA LEU A 297 5.17 5.66 -12.63
C LEU A 297 3.84 5.22 -13.25
N SER A 298 3.86 4.35 -14.27
CA SER A 298 2.65 3.77 -14.87
C SER A 298 2.44 2.34 -14.38
N SER A 299 1.23 2.05 -13.88
CA SER A 299 0.85 0.71 -13.39
C SER A 299 0.98 -0.35 -14.48
N MET A 300 1.76 -1.41 -14.21
CA MET A 300 1.94 -2.53 -15.12
C MET A 300 0.71 -3.44 -15.16
N VAL A 301 0.59 -4.21 -16.24
CA VAL A 301 -0.54 -5.09 -16.53
C VAL A 301 -0.11 -6.56 -16.54
N GLN A 302 -0.96 -7.43 -16.01
CA GLN A 302 -0.87 -8.87 -16.21
C GLN A 302 -1.34 -9.24 -17.63
N LYS A 303 -0.96 -10.41 -18.16
CA LYS A 303 -1.34 -10.88 -19.52
C LYS A 303 -2.87 -10.92 -19.75
N ASN A 304 -3.65 -11.07 -18.68
CA ASN A 304 -5.12 -11.02 -18.71
C ASN A 304 -5.71 -9.59 -18.74
N GLY A 305 -4.87 -8.55 -18.81
CA GLY A 305 -5.27 -7.14 -18.88
C GLY A 305 -5.65 -6.50 -17.55
N PHE A 306 -5.42 -7.14 -16.40
CA PHE A 306 -5.63 -6.52 -15.09
C PHE A 306 -4.40 -5.71 -14.65
N PHE A 307 -4.62 -4.50 -14.13
CA PHE A 307 -3.55 -3.72 -13.51
C PHE A 307 -3.02 -4.41 -12.25
N THR A 308 -1.74 -4.23 -11.98
CA THR A 308 -1.05 -4.69 -10.77
C THR A 308 -1.12 -3.69 -9.61
N GLY A 309 -1.36 -2.40 -9.92
CA GLY A 309 -1.18 -1.31 -8.96
C GLY A 309 0.29 -0.99 -8.68
N TYR A 310 1.21 -1.47 -9.53
CA TYR A 310 2.65 -1.35 -9.37
C TYR A 310 3.32 -1.00 -10.72
N GLY A 311 4.13 0.04 -10.74
CA GLY A 311 4.94 0.44 -11.89
C GLY A 311 6.31 -0.24 -11.89
N LEU A 312 7.34 0.46 -12.37
CA LEU A 312 8.72 -0.01 -12.28
C LEU A 312 9.30 0.40 -10.92
N GLY A 313 9.06 -0.42 -9.89
CA GLY A 313 9.57 -0.19 -8.53
C GLY A 313 8.76 0.73 -7.63
N TRP A 314 7.55 1.12 -8.04
CA TRP A 314 6.67 2.02 -7.30
C TRP A 314 5.25 1.47 -7.21
N VAL A 315 4.58 1.66 -6.07
CA VAL A 315 3.13 1.46 -5.96
C VAL A 315 2.46 2.66 -6.64
N VAL A 316 1.51 2.39 -7.56
CA VAL A 316 0.80 3.40 -8.36
C VAL A 316 -0.70 3.13 -8.26
N ASN A 317 -1.35 3.80 -7.31
CA ASN A 317 -2.80 3.75 -7.08
C ASN A 317 -3.27 5.15 -6.64
N PRO A 318 -4.47 5.61 -7.05
CA PRO A 318 -5.01 6.88 -6.58
C PRO A 318 -5.11 6.97 -5.06
N TRP A 319 -5.01 8.20 -4.54
CA TRP A 319 -5.34 8.54 -3.17
C TRP A 319 -6.41 9.62 -3.21
N HIS A 320 -7.67 9.26 -3.02
CA HIS A 320 -8.80 10.19 -3.04
C HIS A 320 -8.88 11.08 -4.29
N GLY A 321 -8.70 10.47 -5.46
CA GLY A 321 -8.66 11.16 -6.75
C GLY A 321 -7.34 11.86 -7.06
N HIS A 322 -6.38 11.98 -6.13
CA HIS A 322 -5.04 12.48 -6.45
C HIS A 322 -4.21 11.46 -7.24
N PHE A 323 -3.23 11.94 -8.00
CA PHE A 323 -2.19 11.07 -8.55
C PHE A 323 -1.14 10.80 -7.46
N TYR A 324 -1.08 9.56 -7.00
CA TYR A 324 -0.28 9.17 -5.84
C TYR A 324 0.63 7.98 -6.18
N VAL A 325 1.90 8.13 -5.83
CA VAL A 325 2.91 7.07 -5.94
C VAL A 325 3.66 6.92 -4.63
N ASN A 326 3.96 5.68 -4.24
CA ASN A 326 4.57 5.40 -2.95
C ASN A 326 5.43 4.13 -2.94
N HIS A 327 6.20 3.97 -1.88
CA HIS A 327 6.69 2.67 -1.46
C HIS A 327 6.83 2.62 0.06
N SER A 328 6.44 1.50 0.67
CA SER A 328 6.69 1.21 2.09
C SER A 328 7.89 0.27 2.26
N GLY A 329 8.55 0.33 3.42
CA GLY A 329 9.59 -0.60 3.83
C GLY A 329 9.24 -1.30 5.13
N SER A 330 9.59 -2.58 5.22
CA SER A 330 9.41 -3.40 6.42
C SER A 330 10.54 -4.40 6.52
N GLN A 331 11.23 -4.40 7.66
CA GLN A 331 12.32 -5.31 7.96
C GLN A 331 12.57 -5.33 9.47
N GLN A 332 13.33 -6.29 9.97
CA GLN A 332 13.96 -6.18 11.29
C GLN A 332 14.65 -4.81 11.45
N GLU A 333 14.54 -4.26 12.66
CA GLU A 333 14.87 -2.88 13.05
C GLU A 333 13.96 -1.75 12.55
N THR A 334 13.08 -1.94 11.55
CA THR A 334 12.46 -0.76 10.90
C THR A 334 11.12 -0.92 10.20
N ARG A 335 10.41 0.20 10.14
CA ARG A 335 9.34 0.47 9.17
C ARG A 335 9.59 1.83 8.53
N THR A 336 9.35 1.94 7.23
CA THR A 336 9.52 3.19 6.47
C THR A 336 8.36 3.41 5.49
N HIS A 337 8.11 4.66 5.12
CA HIS A 337 7.12 5.03 4.13
C HIS A 337 7.59 6.27 3.34
N LEU A 338 7.57 6.18 2.01
CA LEU A 338 7.76 7.31 1.11
C LEU A 338 6.49 7.49 0.28
N ALA A 339 5.87 8.65 0.41
CA ALA A 339 4.63 9.06 -0.25
C ALA A 339 4.89 10.28 -1.11
N ILE A 340 4.39 10.27 -2.34
CA ILE A 340 4.60 11.35 -3.32
C ILE A 340 3.27 11.64 -4.03
N PHE A 341 2.93 12.93 -4.06
CA PHE A 341 1.81 13.53 -4.76
C PHE A 341 2.40 14.50 -5.79
N PRO A 342 2.71 14.05 -7.03
CA PRO A 342 3.53 14.83 -7.97
C PRO A 342 2.85 16.10 -8.47
N GLU A 343 1.51 16.10 -8.54
CA GLU A 343 0.70 17.19 -9.06
C GLU A 343 0.62 18.35 -8.05
N GLU A 344 0.48 17.99 -6.77
CA GLU A 344 0.44 18.86 -5.59
C GLU A 344 1.85 19.24 -5.11
N LYS A 345 2.91 18.69 -5.74
CA LYS A 345 4.32 18.87 -5.36
C LYS A 345 4.60 18.54 -3.88
N LEU A 346 3.95 17.50 -3.35
CA LEU A 346 4.13 17.04 -1.97
C LEU A 346 4.90 15.72 -1.92
N VAL A 347 5.94 15.67 -1.08
CA VAL A 347 6.68 14.46 -0.71
C VAL A 347 6.65 14.32 0.80
N ILE A 348 6.32 13.13 1.30
CA ILE A 348 6.36 12.79 2.73
C ILE A 348 7.24 11.54 2.91
N ALA A 349 8.24 11.63 3.79
CA ALA A 349 9.07 10.50 4.21
C ALA A 349 8.93 10.28 5.72
N ILE A 350 8.66 9.03 6.12
CA ILE A 350 8.53 8.62 7.53
C ILE A 350 9.41 7.39 7.74
N ALA A 351 10.17 7.38 8.83
CA ALA A 351 10.98 6.24 9.24
C ALA A 351 10.85 5.98 10.75
N CYS A 352 10.71 4.72 11.12
CA CYS A 352 10.43 4.24 12.47
C CYS A 352 11.41 3.13 12.83
N ASN A 353 11.83 3.06 14.10
CA ASN A 353 12.71 2.01 14.61
C ASN A 353 11.97 0.87 15.33
N LEU A 354 10.65 0.76 15.16
CA LEU A 354 9.85 -0.37 15.63
C LEU A 354 9.38 -1.23 14.45
N GLU A 355 9.60 -2.55 14.55
CA GLU A 355 9.07 -3.55 13.63
C GLU A 355 7.54 -3.57 13.62
N GLY A 356 6.95 -3.80 12.44
CA GLY A 356 5.51 -4.04 12.29
C GLY A 356 4.59 -2.80 12.33
N THR A 357 5.03 -1.66 12.87
CA THR A 357 4.27 -0.39 12.91
C THR A 357 3.62 -0.02 11.57
N ASP A 358 2.35 0.39 11.58
CA ASP A 358 1.72 0.99 10.41
C ASP A 358 2.02 2.50 10.34
N LEU A 359 2.67 2.94 9.26
CA LEU A 359 3.03 4.35 9.04
C LEU A 359 2.03 5.09 8.12
N VAL A 360 1.04 4.39 7.58
CA VAL A 360 -0.02 5.01 6.76
C VAL A 360 -0.84 6.02 7.56
N PRO A 361 -1.22 5.81 8.84
CA PRO A 361 -1.90 6.83 9.66
C PRO A 361 -1.11 8.13 9.81
N TYR A 362 0.21 8.03 9.99
CA TYR A 362 1.11 9.18 10.12
C TYR A 362 1.24 9.96 8.80
N THR A 363 1.29 9.26 7.67
CA THR A 363 1.31 9.92 6.35
C THR A 363 -0.05 10.56 6.04
N ARG A 364 -1.13 9.81 6.29
CA ARG A 364 -2.51 10.26 6.12
C ARG A 364 -2.76 11.56 6.87
N LYS A 365 -2.46 11.61 8.16
CA LYS A 365 -2.78 12.78 8.97
C LYS A 365 -2.08 14.05 8.47
N LEU A 366 -0.85 13.91 7.95
CA LEU A 366 -0.12 15.03 7.38
C LEU A 366 -0.76 15.51 6.06
N ALA A 367 -1.08 14.58 5.15
CA ALA A 367 -1.77 14.90 3.90
C ALA A 367 -3.14 15.56 4.16
N GLU A 368 -3.93 15.04 5.10
CA GLU A 368 -5.22 15.62 5.50
C GLU A 368 -5.08 17.08 5.99
N LEU A 369 -4.04 17.38 6.78
CA LEU A 369 -3.80 18.74 7.29
C LEU A 369 -3.29 19.70 6.19
N ILE A 370 -2.48 19.20 5.24
CA ILE A 370 -1.92 19.98 4.14
C ILE A 370 -2.98 20.29 3.08
N PHE A 371 -3.80 19.31 2.67
CA PHE A 371 -4.83 19.49 1.65
C PHE A 371 -6.16 20.03 2.21
N GLN A 372 -6.29 20.10 3.54
CA GLN A 372 -7.56 20.40 4.26
C GLN A 372 -8.70 19.42 3.93
N GLU A 373 -8.32 18.22 3.51
CA GLU A 373 -9.20 17.12 3.18
C GLU A 373 -9.28 16.17 4.36
N LYS A 374 -10.48 15.71 4.69
CA LYS A 374 -10.62 14.46 5.44
C LYS A 374 -10.84 13.38 4.41
N LEU A 375 -10.01 12.33 4.43
CA LEU A 375 -10.31 11.15 3.64
C LEU A 375 -11.72 10.67 3.99
N GLU A 376 -12.57 10.55 2.98
CA GLU A 376 -13.92 10.06 3.20
C GLU A 376 -13.88 8.69 3.89
N GLN A 377 -14.67 8.55 4.94
CA GLN A 377 -14.86 7.24 5.54
C GLN A 377 -15.46 6.30 4.49
N PRO A 378 -15.09 5.00 4.50
CA PRO A 378 -15.72 4.02 3.62
C PRO A 378 -17.24 4.11 3.72
N VAL A 379 -17.94 3.85 2.63
CA VAL A 379 -19.39 4.09 2.54
C VAL A 379 -20.16 2.78 2.54
N TYR A 380 -21.17 2.71 3.40
CA TYR A 380 -22.15 1.64 3.38
C TYR A 380 -23.39 2.07 2.59
N VAL A 381 -23.85 1.18 1.72
CA VAL A 381 -25.09 1.33 0.95
C VAL A 381 -26.02 0.17 1.29
N THR A 382 -27.29 0.46 1.55
CA THR A 382 -28.25 -0.53 2.08
C THR A 382 -28.79 -1.55 1.07
N SER A 383 -28.35 -1.48 -0.19
CA SER A 383 -28.70 -2.43 -1.28
C SER A 383 -27.44 -2.90 -2.01
N LEU A 384 -27.42 -4.18 -2.40
CA LEU A 384 -26.32 -4.79 -3.13
C LEU A 384 -26.20 -4.29 -4.59
N GLU A 385 -27.32 -3.89 -5.18
CA GLU A 385 -27.40 -3.28 -6.51
C GLU A 385 -26.89 -1.84 -6.46
N ALA A 386 -27.38 -1.07 -5.49
CA ALA A 386 -27.01 0.31 -5.27
C ALA A 386 -25.52 0.42 -4.86
N GLY A 387 -24.99 -0.53 -4.10
CA GLY A 387 -23.57 -0.63 -3.77
C GLY A 387 -22.65 -0.86 -4.98
N LEU A 388 -23.11 -1.57 -6.02
CA LEU A 388 -22.37 -1.69 -7.28
C LEU A 388 -22.31 -0.36 -8.05
N ILE A 389 -23.40 0.42 -8.01
CA ILE A 389 -23.43 1.77 -8.61
C ILE A 389 -22.49 2.70 -7.84
N TRP A 390 -22.55 2.68 -6.50
CA TRP A 390 -21.62 3.45 -5.66
C TRP A 390 -20.17 3.12 -5.98
N LYS A 391 -19.81 1.82 -6.00
CA LYS A 391 -18.43 1.41 -6.29
C LYS A 391 -17.98 1.80 -7.69
N ALA A 392 -18.89 1.84 -8.67
CA ALA A 392 -18.59 2.34 -10.01
C ALA A 392 -18.33 3.86 -10.02
N CYS A 393 -19.12 4.64 -9.27
CA CYS A 393 -18.93 6.08 -9.10
C CYS A 393 -17.63 6.40 -8.37
N GLU A 394 -17.33 5.69 -7.27
CA GLU A 394 -16.09 5.80 -6.52
C GLU A 394 -14.88 5.48 -7.39
N LEU A 395 -14.86 4.36 -8.12
CA LEU A 395 -13.76 4.00 -9.02
C LEU A 395 -13.60 4.99 -10.19
N ALA A 396 -14.70 5.53 -10.73
CA ALA A 396 -14.65 6.55 -11.76
C ALA A 396 -14.08 7.87 -11.23
N PHE A 397 -14.46 8.28 -10.01
CA PHE A 397 -13.87 9.45 -9.34
C PHE A 397 -12.38 9.22 -9.05
N GLU A 398 -12.04 8.20 -8.26
CA GLU A 398 -10.67 7.88 -7.84
C GLU A 398 -9.70 7.76 -9.02
N TYR A 399 -9.97 6.87 -9.97
CA TYR A 399 -9.06 6.64 -11.09
C TYR A 399 -9.22 7.69 -12.19
N GLY A 400 -10.42 8.21 -12.43
CA GLY A 400 -10.67 9.17 -13.49
C GLY A 400 -10.09 10.55 -13.19
N LEU A 401 -10.29 11.06 -11.97
CA LEU A 401 -9.71 12.35 -11.57
C LEU A 401 -8.18 12.27 -11.48
N SER A 402 -7.65 11.17 -10.91
CA SER A 402 -6.21 10.90 -10.83
C SER A 402 -5.55 10.83 -12.21
N GLN A 403 -6.19 10.14 -13.18
CA GLN A 403 -5.72 10.11 -14.56
C GLN A 403 -5.94 11.42 -15.31
N TYR A 404 -6.94 12.24 -14.96
CA TYR A 404 -7.10 13.56 -15.55
C TYR A 404 -5.93 14.48 -15.21
N TYR A 405 -5.54 14.54 -13.93
CA TYR A 405 -4.37 15.33 -13.51
C TYR A 405 -3.08 14.79 -14.13
N TRP A 406 -2.84 13.47 -14.03
CA TRP A 406 -1.62 12.85 -14.56
C TRP A 406 -1.44 12.99 -16.07
N ASN A 407 -2.52 13.03 -16.85
CA ASN A 407 -2.48 13.22 -18.30
C ASN A 407 -2.77 14.65 -18.75
N LYS A 408 -3.06 15.57 -17.82
CA LYS A 408 -3.51 16.95 -18.09
C LYS A 408 -4.71 17.03 -19.05
N GLY A 409 -5.59 16.05 -18.99
CA GLY A 409 -6.69 15.88 -19.96
C GLY A 409 -7.45 14.55 -19.84
N PRO A 410 -8.51 14.37 -20.63
CA PRO A 410 -9.28 13.12 -20.63
C PRO A 410 -8.46 11.94 -21.18
N LEU A 411 -8.64 10.76 -20.61
CA LEU A 411 -7.88 9.55 -21.00
C LEU A 411 -8.23 9.02 -22.40
N ALA A 412 -9.40 9.36 -22.94
CA ALA A 412 -9.92 8.82 -24.19
C ALA A 412 -10.64 9.89 -25.02
N SER A 413 -10.81 9.58 -26.31
CA SER A 413 -11.58 10.42 -27.23
C SER A 413 -13.06 10.51 -26.86
N PHE A 414 -13.75 11.55 -27.35
CA PHE A 414 -15.19 11.74 -27.07
C PHE A 414 -16.04 10.53 -27.45
N SER A 415 -15.78 9.91 -28.60
CA SER A 415 -16.54 8.74 -29.09
C SER A 415 -16.30 7.48 -28.25
N GLU A 416 -15.07 7.25 -27.79
CA GLU A 416 -14.77 6.19 -26.83
C GLU A 416 -15.41 6.41 -25.46
N THR A 417 -15.54 7.68 -25.05
CA THR A 417 -16.25 8.07 -23.84
C THR A 417 -17.75 7.82 -23.99
N GLU A 418 -18.38 8.19 -25.10
CA GLU A 418 -19.79 7.87 -25.39
C GLU A 418 -20.08 6.36 -25.29
N LEU A 419 -19.19 5.53 -25.84
CA LEU A 419 -19.27 4.07 -25.71
C LEU A 419 -19.15 3.61 -24.25
N SER A 420 -18.33 4.30 -23.44
CA SER A 420 -18.15 3.99 -22.02
C SER A 420 -19.37 4.38 -21.19
N PHE A 421 -19.95 5.55 -21.40
CA PHE A 421 -21.24 5.95 -20.79
C PHE A 421 -22.37 5.00 -21.18
N LYS A 422 -22.44 4.57 -22.45
CA LYS A 422 -23.40 3.57 -22.91
C LYS A 422 -23.21 2.24 -22.18
N ALA A 423 -21.98 1.77 -22.03
CA ALA A 423 -21.67 0.54 -21.29
C ALA A 423 -22.03 0.66 -19.80
N PHE A 424 -21.76 1.81 -19.16
CA PHE A 424 -22.16 2.11 -17.79
C PHE A 424 -23.68 2.02 -17.62
N ASN A 425 -24.44 2.76 -18.42
CA ASN A 425 -25.90 2.77 -18.36
C ASN A 425 -26.51 1.38 -18.64
N GLN A 426 -25.92 0.60 -19.55
CA GLN A 426 -26.37 -0.77 -19.84
C GLN A 426 -26.11 -1.74 -18.67
N ASN A 427 -24.93 -1.72 -18.06
CA ASN A 427 -24.57 -2.67 -17.01
C ASN A 427 -25.06 -2.26 -15.61
N LEU A 428 -25.23 -0.96 -15.35
CA LEU A 428 -25.48 -0.41 -14.03
C LEU A 428 -26.86 0.26 -13.86
N ASN A 429 -27.76 0.18 -14.84
CA ASN A 429 -29.17 0.47 -14.57
C ASN A 429 -29.70 -0.53 -13.52
N PRO A 430 -30.37 -0.07 -12.43
CA PRO A 430 -30.82 -0.95 -11.34
C PRO A 430 -31.64 -2.17 -11.78
N LYS A 431 -32.48 -2.03 -12.82
CA LYS A 431 -33.31 -3.13 -13.36
C LYS A 431 -32.47 -4.19 -14.08
N ASN A 432 -31.32 -3.81 -14.63
CA ASN A 432 -30.37 -4.72 -15.26
C ASN A 432 -29.49 -5.41 -14.22
N ILE A 433 -29.04 -4.70 -13.18
CA ILE A 433 -28.28 -5.31 -12.07
C ILE A 433 -29.11 -6.41 -11.40
N ALA A 434 -30.40 -6.15 -11.09
CA ALA A 434 -31.28 -7.15 -10.49
C ALA A 434 -31.45 -8.43 -11.34
N ARG A 435 -31.29 -8.33 -12.67
CA ARG A 435 -31.37 -9.47 -13.62
C ARG A 435 -30.02 -10.16 -13.86
N GLN A 436 -28.92 -9.40 -13.82
CA GLN A 436 -27.59 -9.85 -14.24
C GLN A 436 -26.49 -9.31 -13.32
N ARG A 437 -26.66 -9.48 -12.00
CA ARG A 437 -25.74 -8.94 -10.97
C ARG A 437 -24.28 -9.35 -11.18
N SER A 438 -24.03 -10.56 -11.68
CA SER A 438 -22.68 -11.04 -12.03
C SER A 438 -22.04 -10.24 -13.17
N SER A 439 -22.79 -9.91 -14.22
CA SER A 439 -22.32 -9.10 -15.35
C SER A 439 -22.02 -7.67 -14.91
N ALA A 440 -22.94 -7.06 -14.14
CA ALA A 440 -22.74 -5.73 -13.56
C ALA A 440 -21.48 -5.67 -12.69
N ARG A 441 -21.28 -6.67 -11.82
CA ARG A 441 -20.10 -6.79 -10.97
C ARG A 441 -18.81 -6.99 -11.76
N GLN A 442 -18.83 -7.78 -12.84
CA GLN A 442 -17.68 -7.92 -13.74
C GLN A 442 -17.34 -6.61 -14.45
N PHE A 443 -18.35 -5.82 -14.86
CA PHE A 443 -18.15 -4.49 -15.43
C PHE A 443 -17.48 -3.54 -14.42
N VAL A 444 -17.92 -3.52 -13.16
CA VAL A 444 -17.26 -2.70 -12.11
C VAL A 444 -15.83 -3.17 -11.85
N LEU A 445 -15.61 -4.47 -11.67
CA LEU A 445 -14.31 -5.06 -11.37
C LEU A 445 -13.28 -4.80 -12.48
N THR A 446 -13.68 -4.94 -13.74
CA THR A 446 -12.80 -4.69 -14.90
C THR A 446 -12.78 -3.24 -15.36
N GLY A 447 -13.64 -2.39 -14.80
CA GLY A 447 -13.92 -1.04 -15.28
C GLY A 447 -12.77 -0.05 -15.17
N ILE A 448 -11.77 -0.32 -14.33
CA ILE A 448 -10.51 0.44 -14.24
C ILE A 448 -9.35 -0.22 -15.01
N HIS A 449 -9.55 -1.41 -15.58
CA HIS A 449 -8.49 -2.23 -16.16
C HIS A 449 -8.57 -2.25 -17.70
N PRO A 450 -7.43 -2.39 -18.41
CA PRO A 450 -7.41 -2.68 -19.85
C PRO A 450 -8.34 -3.82 -20.27
N ALA A 451 -8.45 -4.87 -19.45
CA ALA A 451 -9.39 -5.99 -19.64
C ALA A 451 -10.85 -5.55 -19.84
N GLY A 452 -11.29 -4.49 -19.15
CA GLY A 452 -12.62 -3.87 -19.27
C GLY A 452 -12.58 -2.53 -20.00
N ARG A 453 -11.58 -2.31 -20.87
CA ARG A 453 -11.38 -1.07 -21.65
C ARG A 453 -11.29 0.22 -20.80
N GLN A 454 -11.02 0.09 -19.51
CA GLN A 454 -10.95 1.21 -18.55
C GLN A 454 -12.18 2.13 -18.56
N HIS A 455 -13.37 1.57 -18.79
CA HIS A 455 -14.62 2.35 -18.94
C HIS A 455 -14.87 3.37 -17.81
N LEU A 456 -14.62 3.03 -16.55
CA LEU A 456 -14.84 3.92 -15.39
C LEU A 456 -13.81 5.05 -15.35
N THR A 457 -12.54 4.74 -15.59
CA THR A 457 -11.44 5.72 -15.67
C THR A 457 -11.65 6.70 -16.83
N ARG A 458 -12.13 6.22 -17.98
CA ARG A 458 -12.48 7.05 -19.14
C ARG A 458 -13.64 7.99 -18.83
N ILE A 459 -14.70 7.49 -18.22
CA ILE A 459 -15.85 8.30 -17.76
C ILE A 459 -15.37 9.41 -16.81
N GLY A 460 -14.68 9.07 -15.72
CA GLY A 460 -14.28 10.04 -14.72
C GLY A 460 -13.27 11.07 -15.22
N SER A 461 -12.28 10.68 -16.03
CA SER A 461 -11.31 11.63 -16.60
C SER A 461 -11.96 12.60 -17.60
N PHE A 462 -12.99 12.15 -18.33
CA PHE A 462 -13.80 13.03 -19.17
C PHE A 462 -14.70 13.97 -18.36
N MET A 463 -15.33 13.47 -17.28
CA MET A 463 -16.13 14.29 -16.37
C MET A 463 -15.28 15.39 -15.74
N ALA A 464 -14.08 15.05 -15.26
CA ALA A 464 -13.11 16.01 -14.74
C ALA A 464 -12.71 17.06 -15.78
N ALA A 465 -12.42 16.65 -17.02
CA ALA A 465 -12.11 17.59 -18.10
C ALA A 465 -13.28 18.54 -18.42
N SER A 466 -14.52 18.02 -18.47
CA SER A 466 -15.72 18.82 -18.75
C SER A 466 -16.05 19.80 -17.62
N LEU A 467 -15.91 19.37 -16.36
CA LEU A 467 -16.10 20.20 -15.18
C LEU A 467 -15.01 21.28 -15.08
N SER A 468 -13.75 20.92 -15.35
CA SER A 468 -12.61 21.86 -15.38
C SER A 468 -12.80 22.97 -16.41
N GLN A 469 -13.27 22.64 -17.64
CA GLN A 469 -13.57 23.65 -18.66
C GLN A 469 -14.67 24.65 -18.24
N ASN A 470 -15.58 24.25 -17.34
CA ASN A 470 -16.65 25.11 -16.85
C ASN A 470 -16.27 25.88 -15.56
N ASN A 471 -15.51 25.25 -14.64
CA ASN A 471 -15.01 25.87 -13.42
C ASN A 471 -13.78 25.09 -12.90
N PRO A 472 -12.53 25.52 -13.22
CA PRO A 472 -11.31 24.84 -12.80
C PRO A 472 -11.14 24.75 -11.27
N GLU A 473 -11.48 25.83 -10.56
CA GLU A 473 -11.32 25.90 -9.10
C GLU A 473 -12.25 24.92 -8.38
N LYS A 474 -13.45 24.69 -8.91
CA LYS A 474 -14.37 23.70 -8.36
C LYS A 474 -13.83 22.27 -8.48
N LEU A 475 -12.96 21.98 -9.46
CA LEU A 475 -12.37 20.64 -9.60
C LEU A 475 -11.53 20.25 -8.37
N LYS A 476 -10.75 21.19 -7.84
CA LYS A 476 -9.92 21.02 -6.64
C LYS A 476 -10.76 20.68 -5.39
N ILE A 477 -12.02 21.11 -5.34
CA ILE A 477 -12.91 20.94 -4.18
C ILE A 477 -13.54 19.52 -4.16
N TYR A 478 -13.48 18.75 -5.24
CA TYR A 478 -14.05 17.38 -5.22
C TYR A 478 -13.27 16.40 -4.35
N HIS A 479 -11.99 16.66 -4.06
CA HIS A 479 -11.23 15.93 -3.03
C HIS A 479 -11.73 16.19 -1.60
N GLN A 480 -12.50 17.26 -1.37
CA GLN A 480 -13.13 17.57 -0.08
C GLN A 480 -14.61 17.20 -0.03
N THR A 481 -15.24 16.96 -1.19
CA THR A 481 -16.70 16.81 -1.33
C THR A 481 -17.14 15.52 -2.01
N GLY A 482 -16.20 14.67 -2.42
CA GLY A 482 -16.41 13.29 -2.78
C GLY A 482 -17.01 13.02 -4.18
N PRO A 483 -17.16 11.73 -4.53
CA PRO A 483 -17.66 11.30 -5.83
C PRO A 483 -19.12 11.75 -6.06
N LEU A 484 -19.92 11.90 -5.01
CA LEU A 484 -21.34 12.24 -5.16
C LEU A 484 -21.55 13.66 -5.73
N ASN A 485 -20.81 14.64 -5.23
CA ASN A 485 -20.87 16.01 -5.76
C ASN A 485 -20.25 16.09 -7.16
N PHE A 486 -19.13 15.39 -7.39
CA PHE A 486 -18.49 15.27 -8.70
C PHE A 486 -19.46 14.75 -9.79
N PHE A 487 -20.22 13.70 -9.49
CA PHE A 487 -21.21 13.14 -10.41
C PHE A 487 -22.40 14.09 -10.65
N LEU A 488 -22.95 14.69 -9.59
CA LEU A 488 -24.16 15.50 -9.69
C LEU A 488 -23.92 16.85 -10.38
N ASP A 489 -22.75 17.45 -10.22
CA ASP A 489 -22.40 18.66 -10.97
C ASP A 489 -22.10 18.36 -12.45
N TYR A 490 -21.56 17.18 -12.78
CA TYR A 490 -21.48 16.74 -14.17
C TYR A 490 -22.88 16.51 -14.78
N ILE A 491 -23.83 15.94 -14.04
CA ILE A 491 -25.21 15.75 -14.51
C ILE A 491 -25.89 17.09 -14.81
N LYS A 492 -25.73 18.10 -13.94
CA LYS A 492 -26.23 19.46 -14.23
C LYS A 492 -25.58 20.06 -15.48
N LEU A 493 -24.30 19.78 -15.72
CA LEU A 493 -23.57 20.21 -16.90
C LEU A 493 -24.08 19.53 -18.18
N SER A 494 -24.28 18.20 -18.16
CA SER A 494 -24.75 17.42 -19.32
C SER A 494 -26.18 17.75 -19.74
N GLU A 495 -27.02 18.19 -18.80
CA GLU A 495 -28.40 18.62 -19.06
C GLU A 495 -28.52 20.05 -19.61
N ASN A 496 -27.47 20.88 -19.48
CA ASN A 496 -27.48 22.27 -19.94
C ASN A 496 -27.40 22.37 -21.48
N ARG A 497 -28.57 22.42 -22.12
CA ARG A 497 -28.73 22.50 -23.59
C ARG A 497 -28.16 23.76 -24.24
N ASN A 498 -27.70 24.75 -23.47
CA ASN A 498 -27.08 25.96 -24.02
C ASN A 498 -25.59 25.74 -24.38
N GLN A 499 -25.01 24.58 -24.09
CA GLN A 499 -23.67 24.19 -24.56
C GLN A 499 -23.77 23.53 -25.94
N GLY A 500 -22.96 23.99 -26.90
CA GLY A 500 -23.14 23.68 -28.34
C GLY A 500 -23.02 22.20 -28.73
N ARG A 501 -22.34 21.37 -27.93
CA ARG A 501 -22.28 19.91 -28.12
C ARG A 501 -22.91 19.20 -26.92
N ARG A 502 -23.92 18.38 -27.17
CA ARG A 502 -24.53 17.51 -26.15
C ARG A 502 -23.48 16.56 -25.57
N LEU A 503 -23.30 16.60 -24.25
CA LEU A 503 -22.38 15.71 -23.53
C LEU A 503 -22.97 14.28 -23.37
N PRO A 504 -22.12 13.25 -23.21
CA PRO A 504 -22.54 11.92 -22.78
C PRO A 504 -23.23 11.98 -21.41
N ASP A 505 -24.27 11.17 -21.20
CA ASP A 505 -25.19 11.36 -20.08
C ASP A 505 -25.58 10.03 -19.40
N PHE A 506 -25.99 10.11 -18.13
CA PHE A 506 -26.39 8.96 -17.32
C PHE A 506 -27.87 8.61 -17.47
N ASP A 507 -28.21 7.34 -17.27
CA ASP A 507 -29.60 6.88 -17.31
C ASP A 507 -30.46 7.51 -16.19
N LYS A 508 -31.75 7.73 -16.46
CA LYS A 508 -32.68 8.41 -15.55
C LYS A 508 -32.79 7.74 -14.17
N GLU A 509 -32.75 6.42 -14.09
CA GLU A 509 -32.84 5.72 -12.81
C GLU A 509 -31.55 5.88 -11.99
N ILE A 510 -30.40 6.01 -12.66
CA ILE A 510 -29.11 6.27 -12.01
C ILE A 510 -29.07 7.71 -11.48
N LYS A 511 -29.48 8.70 -12.28
CA LYS A 511 -29.59 10.10 -11.84
C LYS A 511 -30.46 10.24 -10.59
N LYS A 512 -31.67 9.66 -10.62
CA LYS A 512 -32.61 9.67 -9.49
C LYS A 512 -32.02 9.04 -8.22
N LEU A 513 -31.23 7.97 -8.36
CA LEU A 513 -30.54 7.36 -7.22
C LEU A 513 -29.49 8.30 -6.63
N LEU A 514 -28.63 8.89 -7.46
CA LEU A 514 -27.60 9.85 -7.03
C LEU A 514 -28.22 11.10 -6.37
N GLU A 515 -29.32 11.63 -6.93
CA GLU A 515 -30.08 12.73 -6.32
C GLU A 515 -30.65 12.34 -4.94
N SER A 516 -31.19 11.12 -4.80
CA SER A 516 -31.70 10.64 -3.51
C SER A 516 -30.59 10.48 -2.46
N TRP A 517 -29.39 10.06 -2.88
CA TRP A 517 -28.22 10.01 -2.01
C TRP A 517 -27.78 11.41 -1.56
N LEU A 518 -27.85 12.44 -2.42
CA LEU A 518 -27.50 13.81 -2.00
C LEU A 518 -28.48 14.36 -0.94
N LEU A 519 -29.72 13.87 -0.88
CA LEU A 519 -30.66 14.24 0.18
C LEU A 519 -30.36 13.54 1.50
N ASP A 520 -29.72 12.36 1.49
CA ASP A 520 -29.29 11.63 2.69
C ASP A 520 -27.90 12.04 3.17
N TRP A 521 -26.98 12.33 2.24
CA TRP A 521 -25.56 12.51 2.51
C TRP A 521 -25.24 13.59 3.55
N PRO A 522 -25.74 14.85 3.47
CA PRO A 522 -25.48 15.87 4.49
C PRO A 522 -26.08 15.57 5.86
N LYS A 523 -27.09 14.69 5.94
CA LYS A 523 -27.68 14.28 7.23
C LYS A 523 -26.71 13.40 8.01
N ASN A 524 -25.94 12.57 7.29
CA ASN A 524 -25.11 11.49 7.82
C ASN A 524 -23.61 11.85 7.89
N PHE A 525 -23.10 12.61 6.92
CA PHE A 525 -21.70 13.05 6.82
C PHE A 525 -21.43 14.33 7.63
N ARG A 526 -21.83 14.33 8.91
CA ARG A 526 -21.55 15.44 9.82
C ARG A 526 -20.13 15.33 10.40
N PRO A 527 -19.44 16.44 10.70
CA PRO A 527 -18.09 16.41 11.26
C PRO A 527 -17.95 15.55 12.52
N GLU A 528 -18.96 15.52 13.39
CA GLU A 528 -18.95 14.82 14.69
C GLU A 528 -19.14 13.31 14.58
N LEU A 529 -19.61 12.84 13.43
CA LEU A 529 -19.74 11.42 13.10
C LEU A 529 -18.54 10.97 12.25
N THR A 530 -18.19 11.76 11.23
CA THR A 530 -17.06 11.48 10.33
C THR A 530 -15.68 11.64 10.98
N SER A 531 -15.58 12.27 12.17
CA SER A 531 -14.34 12.31 12.97
C SER A 531 -14.28 11.27 14.09
N LEU A 532 -15.18 10.29 14.15
CA LEU A 532 -15.08 9.22 15.16
C LEU A 532 -13.85 8.36 14.89
N GLU A 533 -12.91 8.33 15.83
CA GLU A 533 -11.77 7.41 15.83
C GLU A 533 -12.10 6.09 16.54
N PHE A 534 -11.30 5.05 16.26
CA PHE A 534 -11.39 3.79 17.00
C PHE A 534 -10.75 3.95 18.38
N ASP A 535 -11.51 3.62 19.43
CA ASP A 535 -11.07 3.57 20.81
C ASP A 535 -11.38 2.16 21.39
N PRO A 536 -10.37 1.41 21.88
CA PRO A 536 -10.58 0.11 22.52
C PRO A 536 -11.53 0.12 23.72
N ALA A 537 -11.72 1.27 24.38
CA ALA A 537 -12.58 1.43 25.55
C ALA A 537 -14.07 1.72 25.21
N ILE A 538 -14.45 1.68 23.93
CA ILE A 538 -15.83 1.96 23.48
C ILE A 538 -16.85 1.03 24.14
N ASN A 539 -17.92 1.63 24.69
CA ASN A 539 -19.16 0.93 25.00
C ASN A 539 -19.89 0.58 23.68
N TRP A 540 -19.75 -0.65 23.23
CA TRP A 540 -20.28 -1.10 21.93
C TRP A 540 -21.80 -0.98 21.81
N ASP A 541 -22.57 -1.17 22.88
CA ASP A 541 -24.04 -1.07 22.85
C ASP A 541 -24.47 0.39 22.67
N GLU A 542 -23.86 1.32 23.41
CA GLU A 542 -24.12 2.75 23.28
C GLU A 542 -23.66 3.29 21.93
N PHE A 543 -22.48 2.88 21.46
CA PHE A 543 -21.96 3.25 20.14
C PHE A 543 -22.89 2.75 19.03
N THR A 544 -23.29 1.48 19.07
CA THR A 544 -24.23 0.90 18.10
C THR A 544 -25.58 1.62 18.14
N LEU A 545 -26.13 1.90 19.33
CA LEU A 545 -27.37 2.66 19.49
C LEU A 545 -27.26 4.08 18.90
N LYS A 546 -26.12 4.75 19.08
CA LYS A 546 -25.81 6.05 18.46
C LYS A 546 -25.78 5.93 16.94
N LEU A 547 -25.13 4.92 16.37
CA LEU A 547 -25.14 4.71 14.90
C LEU A 547 -26.56 4.42 14.39
N LYS A 548 -27.33 3.55 15.06
CA LYS A 548 -28.73 3.24 14.68
C LYS A 548 -29.60 4.49 14.57
N ARG A 549 -29.53 5.35 15.59
CA ARG A 549 -30.31 6.60 15.67
C ARG A 549 -29.99 7.59 14.56
N ASN A 550 -28.76 7.58 14.03
CA ASN A 550 -28.34 8.50 12.98
C ASN A 550 -28.54 7.92 11.57
N PHE A 551 -28.33 6.61 11.36
CA PHE A 551 -28.14 6.06 10.01
C PHE A 551 -29.30 5.21 9.46
N LEU A 552 -30.03 4.44 10.28
CA LEU A 552 -30.96 3.42 9.78
C LEU A 552 -32.16 3.95 8.97
N ALA A 553 -32.43 5.26 9.02
CA ALA A 553 -33.46 5.92 8.23
C ALA A 553 -33.01 6.31 6.79
N THR A 554 -31.78 5.96 6.39
CA THR A 554 -31.16 6.43 5.14
C THR A 554 -30.57 5.30 4.30
N SER A 555 -30.36 5.58 3.02
CA SER A 555 -29.89 4.61 2.03
C SER A 555 -28.36 4.50 1.91
N ILE A 556 -27.64 5.51 2.40
CA ILE A 556 -26.19 5.67 2.26
C ILE A 556 -25.60 6.41 3.47
N TYR A 557 -24.55 5.87 4.10
CA TYR A 557 -23.93 6.43 5.32
C TYR A 557 -22.52 5.88 5.58
N PRO A 558 -21.74 6.46 6.50
CA PRO A 558 -20.39 5.97 6.81
C PRO A 558 -20.34 4.53 7.36
N ASP A 559 -19.32 3.78 6.94
CA ASP A 559 -19.07 2.39 7.29
C ASP A 559 -17.99 2.24 8.38
N PHE A 560 -18.47 2.08 9.62
CA PHE A 560 -17.67 1.76 10.80
C PHE A 560 -17.43 0.25 11.00
N SER A 561 -17.75 -0.63 10.03
CA SER A 561 -17.54 -2.08 10.18
C SER A 561 -16.09 -2.44 10.54
N SER A 562 -15.10 -1.66 10.07
CA SER A 562 -13.69 -1.81 10.45
C SER A 562 -13.38 -1.61 11.94
N PHE A 563 -14.28 -0.97 12.71
CA PHE A 563 -14.15 -0.77 14.16
C PHE A 563 -14.57 -2.05 14.88
N TYR A 564 -15.77 -2.57 14.55
CA TYR A 564 -16.27 -3.85 15.05
C TYR A 564 -15.32 -5.01 14.69
N LEU A 565 -14.77 -5.02 13.47
CA LEU A 565 -13.79 -6.04 13.04
C LEU A 565 -12.50 -6.01 13.89
N ARG A 566 -11.96 -4.81 14.17
CA ARG A 566 -10.74 -4.67 14.98
C ARG A 566 -10.97 -5.12 16.42
N ALA A 567 -12.03 -4.64 17.06
CA ALA A 567 -12.35 -5.02 18.44
C ALA A 567 -12.69 -6.52 18.58
N ALA A 568 -13.40 -7.10 17.61
CA ALA A 568 -13.66 -8.54 17.60
C ALA A 568 -12.38 -9.37 17.42
N GLN A 569 -11.44 -8.93 16.58
CA GLN A 569 -10.13 -9.59 16.44
C GLN A 569 -9.30 -9.49 17.73
N GLU A 570 -9.31 -8.35 18.41
CA GLU A 570 -8.64 -8.16 19.71
C GLU A 570 -9.28 -9.04 20.80
N ALA A 571 -10.61 -9.15 20.82
CA ALA A 571 -11.33 -10.05 21.71
C ALA A 571 -10.96 -11.53 21.44
N LEU A 572 -10.89 -11.97 20.18
CA LEU A 572 -10.43 -13.32 19.81
C LEU A 572 -8.98 -13.58 20.21
N ASN A 573 -8.07 -12.62 19.98
CA ASN A 573 -6.68 -12.72 20.41
C ASN A 573 -6.56 -12.85 21.94
N SER A 574 -7.46 -12.17 22.67
CA SER A 574 -7.60 -12.23 24.13
C SER A 574 -8.41 -13.43 24.63
N GLN A 575 -8.76 -14.39 23.76
CA GLN A 575 -9.61 -15.57 24.04
C GLN A 575 -11.04 -15.24 24.53
N LYS A 576 -11.51 -14.00 24.38
CA LYS A 576 -12.85 -13.50 24.75
C LYS A 576 -13.86 -13.79 23.63
N ASN A 577 -13.99 -15.06 23.23
CA ASN A 577 -14.72 -15.45 22.01
C ASN A 577 -16.22 -15.03 22.01
N GLN A 578 -16.89 -15.06 23.18
CA GLN A 578 -18.28 -14.61 23.30
C GLN A 578 -18.43 -13.10 23.10
N GLU A 579 -17.44 -12.30 23.51
CA GLU A 579 -17.44 -10.85 23.29
C GLU A 579 -17.22 -10.53 21.82
N ALA A 580 -16.32 -11.25 21.14
CA ALA A 580 -16.16 -11.14 19.68
C ALA A 580 -17.48 -11.43 18.94
N LEU A 581 -18.20 -12.51 19.30
CA LEU A 581 -19.51 -12.82 18.74
C LEU A 581 -20.53 -11.69 18.98
N ARG A 582 -20.53 -11.08 20.15
CA ARG A 582 -21.44 -9.98 20.52
C ARG A 582 -21.16 -8.72 19.71
N ILE A 583 -19.90 -8.28 19.66
CA ILE A 583 -19.46 -7.11 18.89
C ILE A 583 -19.80 -7.28 17.40
N LEU A 584 -19.55 -8.45 16.82
CA LEU A 584 -19.84 -8.71 15.41
C LEU A 584 -21.34 -8.72 15.10
N LYS A 585 -22.18 -9.22 16.02
CA LYS A 585 -23.65 -9.13 15.90
C LYS A 585 -24.13 -7.69 15.94
N LEU A 586 -23.66 -6.88 16.88
CA LEU A 586 -23.96 -5.44 16.94
C LEU A 586 -23.55 -4.72 15.64
N GLY A 587 -22.38 -5.03 15.08
CA GLY A 587 -21.94 -4.51 13.79
C GLY A 587 -22.90 -4.87 12.64
N LEU A 588 -23.42 -6.10 12.60
CA LEU A 588 -24.39 -6.54 11.60
C LEU A 588 -25.79 -5.94 11.77
N GLU A 589 -26.14 -5.40 12.94
CA GLU A 589 -27.37 -4.63 13.13
C GLU A 589 -27.34 -3.26 12.44
N ILE A 590 -26.15 -2.77 12.08
CA ILE A 590 -25.94 -1.57 11.26
C ILE A 590 -25.60 -1.95 9.81
N TYR A 591 -24.69 -2.92 9.63
CA TYR A 591 -24.06 -3.26 8.36
C TYR A 591 -24.38 -4.70 7.90
N PRO A 592 -25.67 -5.09 7.77
CA PRO A 592 -26.08 -6.48 7.55
C PRO A 592 -25.58 -7.09 6.24
N LEU A 593 -25.16 -6.28 5.26
CA LEU A 593 -24.62 -6.72 3.97
C LEU A 593 -23.08 -6.83 3.95
N SER A 594 -22.38 -6.49 5.05
CA SER A 594 -20.90 -6.49 5.09
C SER A 594 -20.32 -7.92 5.00
N PRO A 595 -19.60 -8.28 3.91
CA PRO A 595 -18.96 -9.59 3.82
C PRO A 595 -17.87 -9.76 4.88
N GLY A 596 -17.21 -8.66 5.28
CA GLY A 596 -16.20 -8.65 6.33
C GLY A 596 -16.75 -9.10 7.68
N LEU A 597 -17.86 -8.49 8.13
CA LEU A 597 -18.48 -8.82 9.41
C LEU A 597 -19.04 -10.24 9.43
N HIS A 598 -19.70 -10.68 8.36
CA HIS A 598 -20.17 -12.06 8.25
C HIS A 598 -19.02 -13.07 8.25
N SER A 599 -17.91 -12.78 7.57
CA SER A 599 -16.75 -13.68 7.52
C SER A 599 -16.04 -13.78 8.88
N ALA A 600 -15.86 -12.64 9.57
CA ALA A 600 -15.33 -12.61 10.93
C ALA A 600 -16.27 -13.27 11.96
N LEU A 601 -17.59 -13.12 11.79
CA LEU A 601 -18.59 -13.79 12.63
C LEU A 601 -18.53 -15.32 12.43
N GLY A 602 -18.35 -15.74 11.18
CA GLY A 602 -18.05 -17.13 10.84
C GLY A 602 -16.88 -17.66 11.65
N LEU A 603 -15.71 -17.01 11.55
CA LEU A 603 -14.52 -17.38 12.32
C LEU A 603 -14.76 -17.41 13.84
N ALA A 604 -15.44 -16.42 14.40
CA ALA A 604 -15.73 -16.37 15.84
C ALA A 604 -16.61 -17.55 16.30
N TYR A 605 -17.55 -18.01 15.48
CA TYR A 605 -18.31 -19.24 15.73
C TYR A 605 -17.44 -20.50 15.65
N PHE A 606 -16.47 -20.59 14.72
CA PHE A 606 -15.48 -21.68 14.71
C PHE A 606 -14.65 -21.70 16.01
N TRP A 607 -14.28 -20.53 16.55
CA TRP A 607 -13.58 -20.45 17.85
C TRP A 607 -14.43 -20.96 19.02
N THR A 608 -15.74 -20.72 19.03
CA THR A 608 -16.65 -21.28 20.06
C THR A 608 -17.10 -22.73 19.79
N GLY A 609 -16.80 -23.28 18.61
CA GLY A 609 -17.19 -24.64 18.21
C GLY A 609 -18.59 -24.76 17.60
N ASP A 610 -19.28 -23.64 17.34
CA ASP A 610 -20.58 -23.58 16.67
C ASP A 610 -20.40 -23.62 15.14
N LEU A 611 -20.02 -24.80 14.64
CA LEU A 611 -19.63 -24.96 13.24
C LEU A 611 -20.78 -24.68 12.27
N ALA A 612 -22.03 -24.95 12.66
CA ALA A 612 -23.19 -24.74 11.80
C ALA A 612 -23.44 -23.25 11.53
N ASN A 613 -23.43 -22.41 12.57
CA ASN A 613 -23.53 -20.96 12.38
C ASN A 613 -22.25 -20.38 11.76
N GLY A 614 -21.07 -20.95 12.06
CA GLY A 614 -19.81 -20.60 11.41
C GLY A 614 -19.86 -20.75 9.88
N GLN A 615 -20.32 -21.90 9.39
CA GLN A 615 -20.50 -22.16 7.96
C GLN A 615 -21.56 -21.24 7.35
N LYS A 616 -22.72 -21.09 8.01
CA LYS A 616 -23.81 -20.23 7.52
C LYS A 616 -23.38 -18.77 7.35
N SER A 617 -22.61 -18.22 8.29
CA SER A 617 -22.08 -16.86 8.18
C SER A 617 -21.06 -16.71 7.05
N LEU A 618 -20.20 -17.71 6.81
CA LEU A 618 -19.30 -17.71 5.65
C LEU A 618 -20.07 -17.82 4.31
N GLU A 619 -21.09 -18.68 4.24
CA GLU A 619 -21.97 -18.80 3.07
C GLU A 619 -22.74 -17.50 2.80
N GLN A 620 -23.14 -16.76 3.86
CA GLN A 620 -23.75 -15.44 3.74
C GLN A 620 -22.77 -14.40 3.15
N ALA A 621 -21.55 -14.32 3.68
CA ALA A 621 -20.49 -13.45 3.14
C ALA A 621 -20.19 -13.77 1.66
N TRP A 622 -20.11 -15.05 1.30
CA TRP A 622 -19.93 -15.52 -0.07
C TRP A 622 -21.08 -15.11 -1.00
N SER A 623 -22.33 -15.13 -0.51
CA SER A 623 -23.50 -14.72 -1.31
C SER A 623 -23.52 -13.22 -1.63
N TYR A 624 -22.95 -12.40 -0.75
CA TYR A 624 -22.85 -10.96 -0.94
C TYR A 624 -21.70 -10.59 -1.88
N ASP A 625 -20.49 -11.12 -1.63
CA ASP A 625 -19.29 -10.79 -2.42
C ASP A 625 -18.26 -11.95 -2.42
N PRO A 626 -18.34 -12.91 -3.36
CA PRO A 626 -17.43 -14.06 -3.40
C PRO A 626 -15.99 -13.73 -3.88
N TYR A 627 -15.70 -12.47 -4.18
CA TYR A 627 -14.34 -11.96 -4.46
C TYR A 627 -13.87 -11.01 -3.36
N SER A 628 -14.61 -10.89 -2.25
CA SER A 628 -14.18 -10.09 -1.11
C SER A 628 -12.86 -10.63 -0.55
N PRO A 629 -11.86 -9.79 -0.26
CA PRO A 629 -10.63 -10.23 0.41
C PRO A 629 -10.88 -10.77 1.83
N ALA A 630 -12.09 -10.57 2.38
CA ALA A 630 -12.52 -11.15 3.64
C ALA A 630 -12.82 -12.66 3.57
N ILE A 631 -13.04 -13.22 2.38
CA ILE A 631 -13.39 -14.65 2.18
C ILE A 631 -12.44 -15.37 1.20
N SER A 632 -11.24 -14.83 1.00
CA SER A 632 -10.23 -15.40 0.11
C SER A 632 -9.61 -16.70 0.64
N VAL A 633 -9.01 -17.50 -0.27
CA VAL A 633 -8.24 -18.70 0.06
C VAL A 633 -7.23 -18.45 1.19
N ASP A 634 -6.49 -17.35 1.12
CA ASP A 634 -5.44 -17.05 2.11
C ASP A 634 -6.02 -16.79 3.51
N ARG A 635 -7.28 -16.31 3.61
CA ARG A 635 -8.01 -16.21 4.89
C ARG A 635 -8.33 -17.59 5.46
N PHE A 636 -8.85 -18.50 4.63
CA PHE A 636 -9.12 -19.89 5.05
C PHE A 636 -7.84 -20.59 5.55
N LEU A 637 -6.73 -20.48 4.83
CA LEU A 637 -5.44 -21.04 5.24
C LEU A 637 -4.91 -20.40 6.53
N THR A 638 -4.98 -19.06 6.65
CA THR A 638 -4.56 -18.34 7.87
C THR A 638 -5.34 -18.80 9.10
N TRP A 639 -6.67 -18.89 8.99
CA TRP A 639 -7.54 -19.29 10.09
C TRP A 639 -7.42 -20.79 10.43
N SER A 640 -7.22 -21.64 9.42
CA SER A 640 -6.88 -23.05 9.64
C SER A 640 -5.64 -23.20 10.53
N GLY A 641 -4.54 -22.54 10.16
CA GLY A 641 -3.30 -22.56 10.94
C GLY A 641 -3.44 -21.96 12.35
N GLN A 642 -4.31 -20.96 12.54
CA GLN A 642 -4.64 -20.44 13.87
C GLN A 642 -5.37 -21.48 14.74
N LEU A 643 -6.41 -22.11 14.20
CA LEU A 643 -7.17 -23.16 14.89
C LEU A 643 -6.29 -24.40 15.16
N GLN A 644 -5.42 -24.79 14.22
CA GLN A 644 -4.44 -25.86 14.37
C GLN A 644 -3.49 -25.60 15.55
N ARG A 645 -2.91 -24.40 15.66
CA ARG A 645 -2.05 -24.02 16.80
C ARG A 645 -2.81 -24.06 18.13
N ALA A 646 -4.11 -23.74 18.12
CA ALA A 646 -5.00 -23.89 19.27
C ALA A 646 -5.52 -25.33 19.50
N LYS A 647 -5.00 -26.34 18.77
CA LYS A 647 -5.41 -27.76 18.81
C LYS A 647 -6.87 -28.02 18.42
N LYS A 648 -7.53 -27.06 17.75
CA LYS A 648 -8.92 -27.11 17.25
C LYS A 648 -9.01 -27.77 15.86
N ILE A 649 -8.54 -29.01 15.77
CA ILE A 649 -8.40 -29.74 14.48
C ILE A 649 -9.75 -30.01 13.80
N LYS A 650 -10.80 -30.31 14.57
CA LYS A 650 -12.15 -30.54 14.03
C LYS A 650 -12.70 -29.26 13.39
N GLU A 651 -12.50 -28.13 14.06
CA GLU A 651 -12.97 -26.82 13.60
C GLU A 651 -12.18 -26.37 12.35
N ALA A 652 -10.87 -26.57 12.34
CA ALA A 652 -10.02 -26.33 11.16
C ALA A 652 -10.46 -27.18 9.94
N LEU A 653 -10.75 -28.47 10.14
CA LEU A 653 -11.23 -29.36 9.06
C LEU A 653 -12.53 -28.84 8.43
N VAL A 654 -13.53 -28.49 9.24
CA VAL A 654 -14.81 -27.99 8.72
C VAL A 654 -14.67 -26.61 8.08
N LEU A 655 -13.74 -25.78 8.56
CA LEU A 655 -13.42 -24.48 7.95
C LEU A 655 -12.78 -24.65 6.56
N VAL A 656 -11.77 -25.52 6.43
CA VAL A 656 -11.11 -25.80 5.14
C VAL A 656 -12.07 -26.48 4.16
N GLN A 657 -12.94 -27.40 4.62
CA GLN A 657 -14.01 -27.97 3.80
C GLN A 657 -14.99 -26.91 3.29
N THR A 658 -15.27 -25.87 4.07
CA THR A 658 -16.09 -24.73 3.63
C THR A 658 -15.35 -23.91 2.57
N GLY A 659 -14.05 -23.65 2.76
CA GLY A 659 -13.20 -23.05 1.74
C GLY A 659 -13.19 -23.85 0.43
N LEU A 660 -13.17 -25.19 0.50
CA LEU A 660 -13.23 -26.07 -0.66
C LEU A 660 -14.59 -26.07 -1.37
N LYS A 661 -15.71 -25.78 -0.69
CA LYS A 661 -17.00 -25.52 -1.37
C LYS A 661 -16.93 -24.28 -2.26
N PHE A 662 -16.24 -23.23 -1.79
CA PHE A 662 -16.10 -21.95 -2.49
C PHE A 662 -15.01 -21.99 -3.58
N TYR A 663 -13.92 -22.73 -3.32
CA TYR A 663 -12.74 -22.83 -4.19
C TYR A 663 -12.38 -24.30 -4.51
N PRO A 664 -13.26 -25.06 -5.21
CA PRO A 664 -13.09 -26.49 -5.46
C PRO A 664 -11.93 -26.86 -6.43
N ARG A 665 -11.16 -25.86 -6.89
CA ARG A 665 -9.98 -26.01 -7.76
C ARG A 665 -8.70 -25.46 -7.15
N GLU A 666 -8.71 -25.05 -5.89
CA GLU A 666 -7.53 -24.51 -5.20
C GLU A 666 -6.72 -25.65 -4.56
N PRO A 667 -5.54 -26.02 -5.10
CA PRO A 667 -4.75 -27.14 -4.59
C PRO A 667 -4.23 -26.89 -3.16
N ARG A 668 -3.99 -25.63 -2.75
CA ARG A 668 -3.46 -25.32 -1.40
C ARG A 668 -4.45 -25.69 -0.28
N LEU A 669 -5.76 -25.55 -0.53
CA LEU A 669 -6.78 -25.99 0.43
C LEU A 669 -6.86 -27.52 0.54
N TYR A 670 -6.53 -28.25 -0.54
CA TYR A 670 -6.44 -29.71 -0.50
C TYR A 670 -5.18 -30.19 0.23
N LEU A 671 -4.03 -29.52 0.07
CA LEU A 671 -2.83 -29.76 0.90
C LEU A 671 -3.13 -29.57 2.39
N GLU A 672 -3.73 -28.43 2.75
CA GLU A 672 -4.09 -28.13 4.14
C GLU A 672 -5.12 -29.13 4.70
N SER A 673 -6.13 -29.52 3.91
CA SER A 673 -7.07 -30.59 4.27
C SER A 673 -6.34 -31.91 4.54
N GLY A 674 -5.34 -32.25 3.72
CA GLY A 674 -4.48 -33.42 3.90
C GLY A 674 -3.76 -33.41 5.25
N ARG A 675 -3.06 -32.31 5.57
CA ARG A 675 -2.37 -32.09 6.84
C ARG A 675 -3.29 -32.23 8.05
N LEU A 676 -4.47 -31.59 7.99
CA LEU A 676 -5.46 -31.67 9.05
C LEU A 676 -6.03 -33.09 9.23
N HIS A 677 -6.26 -33.83 8.14
CA HIS A 677 -6.68 -35.23 8.23
C HIS A 677 -5.60 -36.12 8.86
N LEU A 678 -4.31 -35.87 8.63
CA LEU A 678 -3.23 -36.56 9.36
C LEU A 678 -3.26 -36.28 10.86
N LEU A 679 -3.42 -35.01 11.25
CA LEU A 679 -3.51 -34.60 12.66
C LEU A 679 -4.75 -35.19 13.35
N ALA A 680 -5.80 -35.48 12.59
CA ALA A 680 -6.99 -36.20 13.05
C ALA A 680 -6.87 -37.74 13.00
N GLY A 681 -5.71 -38.30 12.62
CA GLY A 681 -5.49 -39.75 12.48
C GLY A 681 -6.12 -40.39 11.24
N GLN A 682 -6.66 -39.60 10.32
CA GLN A 682 -7.47 -40.04 9.17
C GLN A 682 -6.61 -40.22 7.91
N ARG A 683 -5.61 -41.11 8.00
CA ARG A 683 -4.56 -41.32 6.96
C ARG A 683 -5.10 -41.48 5.53
N ASN A 684 -6.17 -42.24 5.34
CA ASN A 684 -6.74 -42.46 3.99
C ASN A 684 -7.34 -41.19 3.39
N LEU A 685 -7.99 -40.36 4.19
CA LEU A 685 -8.53 -39.06 3.74
C LEU A 685 -7.41 -38.06 3.45
N ALA A 686 -6.32 -38.11 4.22
CA ALA A 686 -5.13 -37.30 3.95
C ALA A 686 -4.49 -37.64 2.58
N ILE A 687 -4.34 -38.93 2.27
CA ILE A 687 -3.85 -39.40 0.97
C ILE A 687 -4.75 -38.92 -0.16
N GLN A 688 -6.08 -39.09 -0.04
CA GLN A 688 -7.05 -38.63 -1.04
C GLN A 688 -6.99 -37.11 -1.27
N ALA A 689 -6.84 -36.32 -0.21
CA ALA A 689 -6.72 -34.87 -0.32
C ALA A 689 -5.42 -34.45 -1.04
N LEU A 690 -4.28 -35.06 -0.72
CA LEU A 690 -3.00 -34.79 -1.38
C LEU A 690 -2.98 -35.23 -2.85
N GLU A 691 -3.56 -36.40 -3.16
CA GLU A 691 -3.77 -36.85 -4.55
C GLU A 691 -4.70 -35.88 -5.31
N LYS A 692 -5.72 -35.33 -4.64
CA LYS A 692 -6.59 -34.32 -5.25
C LYS A 692 -5.86 -33.01 -5.50
N ALA A 693 -4.98 -32.57 -4.59
CA ALA A 693 -4.12 -31.40 -4.80
C ALA A 693 -3.23 -31.59 -6.05
N LEU A 694 -2.56 -32.74 -6.17
CA LEU A 694 -1.72 -33.07 -7.33
C LEU A 694 -2.51 -33.28 -8.63
N SER A 695 -3.79 -33.67 -8.55
CA SER A 695 -4.68 -33.71 -9.74
C SER A 695 -5.04 -32.33 -10.29
N LEU A 696 -4.91 -31.29 -9.45
CA LEU A 696 -5.21 -29.90 -9.81
C LEU A 696 -3.94 -29.13 -10.17
N ASP A 697 -2.82 -29.41 -9.49
CA ASP A 697 -1.48 -28.95 -9.85
C ASP A 697 -0.47 -30.11 -9.73
N PRO A 698 -0.15 -30.79 -10.84
CA PRO A 698 0.83 -31.89 -10.87
C PRO A 698 2.25 -31.47 -10.46
N ASN A 699 2.56 -30.18 -10.46
CA ASN A 699 3.86 -29.64 -10.08
C ASN A 699 3.91 -29.16 -8.62
N PHE A 700 2.86 -29.41 -7.82
CA PHE A 700 2.79 -28.97 -6.43
C PHE A 700 3.72 -29.80 -5.53
N GLU A 701 5.00 -29.40 -5.53
CA GLU A 701 6.13 -30.08 -4.89
C GLU A 701 5.87 -30.44 -3.42
N GLU A 702 5.27 -29.54 -2.65
CA GLU A 702 4.94 -29.73 -1.23
C GLU A 702 3.96 -30.89 -1.02
N ALA A 703 2.87 -30.94 -1.81
CA ALA A 703 1.90 -32.02 -1.77
C ALA A 703 2.48 -33.37 -2.24
N ARG A 704 3.41 -33.35 -3.22
CA ARG A 704 4.13 -34.55 -3.67
C ARG A 704 5.01 -35.13 -2.56
N LEU A 705 5.82 -34.29 -1.92
CA LEU A 705 6.73 -34.72 -0.85
C LEU A 705 5.97 -35.31 0.35
N GLU A 706 4.86 -34.68 0.76
CA GLU A 706 4.01 -35.23 1.82
C GLU A 706 3.33 -36.55 1.42
N LEU A 707 2.79 -36.64 0.19
CA LEU A 707 2.16 -37.88 -0.29
C LEU A 707 3.15 -39.05 -0.36
N GLU A 708 4.37 -38.81 -0.83
CA GLU A 708 5.45 -39.81 -0.82
C GLU A 708 5.82 -40.25 0.59
N ALA A 709 5.97 -39.31 1.53
CA ALA A 709 6.27 -39.62 2.92
C ALA A 709 5.17 -40.45 3.58
N LEU A 710 3.89 -40.23 3.22
CA LEU A 710 2.75 -41.01 3.69
C LEU A 710 2.62 -42.38 3.04
N LYS A 711 3.08 -42.57 1.80
CA LYS A 711 3.07 -43.87 1.12
C LYS A 711 4.24 -44.77 1.51
N LYS A 712 5.27 -44.22 2.18
CA LYS A 712 6.45 -44.95 2.70
C LYS A 712 6.30 -45.44 4.16
N LYS A 713 5.28 -44.98 4.88
CA LYS A 713 4.90 -45.46 6.23
C LYS A 713 3.70 -46.39 6.16
#